data_AF-A0A841CFB9-F1
#
_entry.id   AF-A0A841CFB9-F1
#
_cell.length_a   1.000
_cell.length_b   1.000
_cell.length_c   1.000
_cell.angle_alpha   90.00
_cell.angle_beta   90.00
_cell.angle_gamma   90.00
#
_symmetry.space_group_name_H-M   'P 1'
#
loop_
_entity.id
_entity.type
_entity.pdbx_description
1 polymer ?
#
loop_
_entity_poly.entity_id
_entity_poly.type
_entity_poly.pdbx_seq_one_letter_code
_entity_poly.pdbx_strand_id
1 'polypeptide(L)'
;MSVLFALAVSGACHPVASAVAGSALPVEEVTASADDGNVATNTVDGDLSTRWSAQGDGVWIRYDLGSTQVVGSVSIAWHKGDARRNTFDVELSADGSSWTTVLARKSSSGSTLELQDYGFPDASARFLKIVGHGNTSNDWTSITETTVHGADDGGSGDCRYPAEVLDLTNWYVGLPIGQPEKPLNVKQPQLDTYAIDPWFTTTPACDAVQFRAAVNGVTTSGSDYPRSELREMTDSGRTQASWSSTSGTHTMVIDQAITAAPTGRPNVVAGQIHDAENDVSVFRLEGEKLYITEGNDKLKLVKDDYVLGTRFQAKFEVGGGKIKAYYNGELQATISKKFSGAYFKAGAYTQANCDKTSPCSESNYGEVKIYGLNVTHDVGEAPSRTVDVTNSTQLQNAMGNAQPGDRIVLADGRYTIGKMSAKNGTADRPITVVAANRGKAVVSDGQLDVTGSSHVTFEGLQWTNGNTLKITGSNNIRLTRNHFRLTETSALKWVLIGGANSHHNRIDHNLFEDKHQLGNFITIDGSDTRQSQHDRIDHNHFRDIGPRAQNEMEAIRVGWSAISGSSGFTVVEANLFENCDGDPEIVSVKSNDNTVRYNTFRTSQGTLTHRHGNRGAFYGNFFLGGGKAETGGIRIYGQDHKVYNNYFEGLTGSGHDAALQVDGGDVDNSGALNAHWRVYRATVVNNTFVDNASNIEIGANYKFAPVDSVFADNVVTGSQGKLINERKTPVNATYAGNIAWPTGSATVGVAKPTAAVRVVDPLLARAGQVHRIGAGSPAVDTGTGAHAFVTDDMDGQARTGGVDVGADERSSAPATRSPLNAADVGPDAP
;
A
#
# COMPACT_ATOMS: atom_id res chain seq x y z
N MET A 1 42.98 49.95 0.56
CA MET A 1 42.60 49.19 1.79
C MET A 1 41.14 48.85 1.66
N SER A 2 40.86 47.71 1.05
CA SER A 2 40.47 46.45 1.74
C SER A 2 38.94 46.30 1.64
N VAL A 3 38.44 45.97 0.45
CA VAL A 3 38.19 44.60 -0.07
C VAL A 3 36.81 44.10 0.38
N LEU A 4 35.86 44.27 -0.55
CA LEU A 4 34.59 43.54 -0.64
C LEU A 4 34.90 42.21 -1.33
N PHE A 5 34.72 41.07 -0.67
CA PHE A 5 34.82 39.76 -1.33
C PHE A 5 33.43 39.30 -1.78
N ALA A 6 33.26 39.25 -3.09
CA ALA A 6 32.23 38.49 -3.76
C ALA A 6 32.55 36.99 -3.60
N LEU A 7 31.59 36.19 -3.13
CA LEU A 7 31.68 34.73 -3.20
C LEU A 7 31.10 34.29 -4.55
N ALA A 8 31.98 33.85 -5.44
CA ALA A 8 31.64 33.10 -6.64
C ALA A 8 31.27 31.67 -6.25
N VAL A 9 30.07 31.22 -6.61
CA VAL A 9 29.69 29.80 -6.55
C VAL A 9 30.29 29.14 -7.79
N SER A 10 31.32 28.31 -7.59
CA SER A 10 31.83 27.40 -8.62
C SER A 10 31.36 26.00 -8.26
N GLY A 11 30.59 25.38 -9.16
CA GLY A 11 30.10 24.02 -9.02
C GLY A 11 31.23 23.01 -9.25
N ALA A 12 31.38 22.07 -8.32
CA ALA A 12 32.11 20.83 -8.53
C ALA A 12 31.13 19.66 -8.32
N CYS A 13 30.69 19.10 -9.46
CA CYS A 13 29.84 17.92 -9.54
C CYS A 13 30.59 16.70 -8.97
N HIS A 14 30.01 16.02 -7.98
CA HIS A 14 30.44 14.72 -7.48
C HIS A 14 29.28 13.72 -7.63
N PRO A 15 29.58 12.44 -7.89
CA PRO A 15 28.67 11.51 -8.56
C PRO A 15 27.57 10.99 -7.62
N VAL A 16 26.36 10.88 -8.19
CA VAL A 16 25.15 10.35 -7.55
C VAL A 16 25.24 8.83 -7.50
N ALA A 17 25.06 8.24 -6.31
CA ALA A 17 24.92 6.79 -6.13
C ALA A 17 23.49 6.35 -6.51
N SER A 18 23.40 5.18 -7.15
CA SER A 18 22.20 4.56 -7.73
C SER A 18 21.10 4.26 -6.71
N ALA A 19 19.86 4.65 -7.07
CA ALA A 19 18.62 4.31 -6.38
C ALA A 19 18.21 2.87 -6.70
N VAL A 20 17.68 2.14 -5.70
CA VAL A 20 17.06 0.83 -5.95
C VAL A 20 15.84 1.05 -6.84
N ALA A 21 15.76 0.27 -7.90
CA ALA A 21 14.77 0.37 -8.94
C ALA A 21 13.49 -0.42 -8.64
N GLY A 22 12.36 0.06 -9.15
CA GLY A 22 11.06 -0.59 -9.08
C GLY A 22 11.04 -1.97 -9.72
N SER A 23 9.88 -2.64 -9.71
CA SER A 23 9.79 -3.96 -10.36
C SER A 23 10.17 -3.87 -11.84
N ALA A 24 11.05 -4.76 -12.31
CA ALA A 24 11.45 -4.82 -13.71
C ALA A 24 10.22 -4.98 -14.63
N LEU A 25 10.11 -4.10 -15.61
CA LEU A 25 9.06 -4.09 -16.62
C LEU A 25 9.49 -4.95 -17.82
N PRO A 26 8.57 -5.73 -18.42
CA PRO A 26 8.88 -6.50 -19.61
C PRO A 26 9.16 -5.57 -20.80
N VAL A 27 10.20 -5.92 -21.57
CA VAL A 27 10.51 -5.28 -22.85
C VAL A 27 10.07 -6.22 -23.97
N GLU A 28 9.13 -5.77 -24.79
CA GLU A 28 8.56 -6.54 -25.91
C GLU A 28 9.39 -6.41 -27.19
N GLU A 29 9.99 -5.23 -27.43
CA GLU A 29 10.81 -4.99 -28.62
C GLU A 29 11.95 -4.02 -28.31
N VAL A 30 13.12 -4.25 -28.91
CA VAL A 30 14.27 -3.33 -28.85
C VAL A 30 14.70 -2.94 -30.26
N THR A 31 14.82 -1.64 -30.51
CA THR A 31 15.22 -1.07 -31.81
C THR A 31 16.29 0.01 -31.59
N ALA A 32 17.18 0.21 -32.54
CA ALA A 32 18.23 1.22 -32.44
C ALA A 32 18.39 2.01 -33.74
N SER A 33 19.06 3.16 -33.65
CA SER A 33 19.32 4.02 -34.81
C SER A 33 20.29 3.41 -35.83
N ALA A 34 21.23 2.59 -35.35
CA ALA A 34 22.25 1.90 -36.13
C ALA A 34 22.91 0.81 -35.27
N ASP A 35 23.73 -0.05 -35.89
CA ASP A 35 24.65 -0.98 -35.22
C ASP A 35 25.88 -1.29 -36.08
N ASP A 36 26.95 -1.83 -35.48
CA ASP A 36 28.17 -2.29 -36.15
C ASP A 36 28.22 -3.82 -36.36
N GLY A 37 27.07 -4.49 -36.31
CA GLY A 37 26.93 -5.95 -36.18
C GLY A 37 26.69 -6.42 -34.74
N ASN A 38 26.86 -5.53 -33.75
CA ASN A 38 26.41 -5.73 -32.36
C ASN A 38 25.02 -5.11 -32.20
N VAL A 39 23.98 -5.94 -32.36
CA VAL A 39 22.58 -5.53 -32.53
C VAL A 39 21.87 -5.16 -31.22
N ALA A 40 20.74 -4.47 -31.33
CA ALA A 40 19.97 -3.93 -30.19
C ALA A 40 19.45 -5.00 -29.21
N THR A 41 19.10 -6.19 -29.69
CA THR A 41 18.59 -7.28 -28.85
C THR A 41 19.62 -7.83 -27.85
N ASN A 42 20.91 -7.57 -28.07
CA ASN A 42 21.97 -7.95 -27.15
C ASN A 42 21.97 -7.14 -25.85
N THR A 43 21.02 -6.22 -25.64
CA THR A 43 20.93 -5.45 -24.38
C THR A 43 19.76 -5.91 -23.50
N VAL A 44 19.18 -7.08 -23.78
CA VAL A 44 18.06 -7.70 -23.05
C VAL A 44 18.20 -9.23 -23.03
N ASP A 45 19.37 -9.78 -23.34
CA ASP A 45 19.61 -11.23 -23.48
C ASP A 45 20.16 -11.89 -22.20
N GLY A 46 20.47 -11.10 -21.16
CA GLY A 46 21.04 -11.56 -19.91
C GLY A 46 22.53 -11.85 -19.96
N ASP A 47 23.24 -11.50 -21.04
CA ASP A 47 24.65 -11.81 -21.27
C ASP A 47 25.52 -10.54 -21.37
N LEU A 48 26.18 -10.17 -20.26
CA LEU A 48 27.09 -9.01 -20.22
C LEU A 48 28.31 -9.12 -21.16
N SER A 49 28.53 -10.26 -21.83
CA SER A 49 29.58 -10.44 -22.83
C SER A 49 29.16 -10.02 -24.25
N THR A 50 27.86 -9.93 -24.54
CA THR A 50 27.31 -9.37 -25.77
C THR A 50 27.03 -7.87 -25.56
N ARG A 51 26.74 -7.13 -26.65
CA ARG A 51 26.41 -5.70 -26.56
C ARG A 51 25.64 -5.23 -27.78
N TRP A 52 25.00 -4.06 -27.66
CA TRP A 52 24.71 -3.17 -28.77
C TRP A 52 25.84 -2.15 -28.95
N SER A 53 26.12 -1.68 -30.16
CA SER A 53 27.10 -0.60 -30.40
C SER A 53 26.81 0.25 -31.63
N ALA A 54 26.81 1.57 -31.45
CA ALA A 54 26.69 2.54 -32.54
C ALA A 54 27.67 3.71 -32.36
N GLN A 55 28.08 4.33 -33.48
CA GLN A 55 29.01 5.46 -33.49
C GLN A 55 28.30 6.76 -33.85
N GLY A 56 28.58 7.82 -33.09
CA GLY A 56 28.14 9.19 -33.37
C GLY A 56 27.36 9.81 -32.23
N ASP A 57 27.34 11.15 -32.20
CA ASP A 57 26.54 11.91 -31.23
C ASP A 57 25.05 11.84 -31.59
N GLY A 58 24.22 11.40 -30.64
CA GLY A 58 22.78 11.25 -30.83
C GLY A 58 22.32 9.89 -31.36
N VAL A 59 23.21 8.89 -31.42
CA VAL A 59 22.78 7.50 -31.65
C VAL A 59 21.90 7.04 -30.50
N TRP A 60 20.89 6.22 -30.78
CA TRP A 60 19.92 5.84 -29.76
C TRP A 60 19.53 4.38 -29.83
N ILE A 61 19.12 3.84 -28.68
CA ILE A 61 18.45 2.55 -28.53
C ILE A 61 17.13 2.77 -27.79
N ARG A 62 16.08 2.09 -28.23
CA ARG A 62 14.70 2.24 -27.78
C ARG A 62 14.13 0.89 -27.38
N TYR A 63 13.49 0.87 -26.21
CA TYR A 63 12.79 -0.26 -25.61
C TYR A 63 11.28 0.02 -25.66
N ASP A 64 10.50 -0.85 -26.31
CA ASP A 64 9.04 -0.86 -26.29
C ASP A 64 8.56 -1.80 -25.19
N LEU A 65 7.80 -1.28 -24.24
CA LEU A 65 7.22 -2.03 -23.12
C LEU A 65 5.89 -2.73 -23.51
N GLY A 66 5.48 -2.64 -24.77
CA GLY A 66 4.25 -3.23 -25.32
C GLY A 66 2.97 -2.45 -24.99
N SER A 67 2.97 -1.75 -23.86
CA SER A 67 1.86 -0.94 -23.35
C SER A 67 2.40 0.22 -22.49
N THR A 68 1.56 1.23 -22.22
CA THR A 68 1.94 2.32 -21.32
C THR A 68 2.09 1.77 -19.89
N GLN A 69 3.28 1.95 -19.32
CA GLN A 69 3.63 1.61 -17.94
C GLN A 69 4.06 2.87 -17.21
N VAL A 70 3.98 2.88 -15.87
CA VAL A 70 4.64 3.93 -15.08
C VAL A 70 6.08 3.51 -14.88
N VAL A 71 7.03 4.29 -15.40
CA VAL A 71 8.47 3.99 -15.36
C VAL A 71 9.14 4.94 -14.36
N GLY A 72 9.89 4.38 -13.41
CA GLY A 72 10.59 5.16 -12.37
C GLY A 72 12.11 5.13 -12.50
N SER A 73 12.68 4.12 -13.17
CA SER A 73 14.13 4.02 -13.35
C SER A 73 14.55 3.12 -14.51
N VAL A 74 15.83 3.23 -14.89
CA VAL A 74 16.48 2.34 -15.84
C VAL A 74 17.86 1.92 -15.32
N SER A 75 18.16 0.62 -15.39
CA SER A 75 19.48 0.07 -15.11
C SER A 75 20.24 -0.15 -16.41
N ILE A 76 21.48 0.32 -16.52
CA ILE A 76 22.28 0.20 -17.75
C ILE A 76 23.67 -0.34 -17.42
N ALA A 77 24.07 -1.41 -18.09
CA ALA A 77 25.43 -1.94 -18.08
C ALA A 77 26.16 -1.48 -19.34
N TRP A 78 27.36 -0.94 -19.17
CA TRP A 78 28.12 -0.31 -20.25
C TRP A 78 29.30 -1.18 -20.67
N HIS A 79 29.53 -1.33 -21.98
CA HIS A 79 30.71 -2.03 -22.47
C HIS A 79 31.98 -1.26 -22.08
N LYS A 80 32.91 -1.92 -21.37
CA LYS A 80 34.08 -1.29 -20.73
C LYS A 80 33.68 -0.18 -19.75
N GLY A 81 32.54 -0.33 -19.08
CA GLY A 81 32.03 0.61 -18.08
C GLY A 81 32.90 0.75 -16.82
N ASP A 82 33.93 -0.07 -16.68
CA ASP A 82 34.99 -0.02 -15.66
C ASP A 82 36.24 0.76 -16.11
N ALA A 83 36.30 1.16 -17.38
CA ALA A 83 37.41 1.93 -17.96
C ALA A 83 36.94 3.20 -18.69
N ARG A 84 35.65 3.28 -19.05
CA ARG A 84 35.06 4.39 -19.82
C ARG A 84 33.82 4.93 -19.14
N ARG A 85 33.65 6.24 -19.17
CA ARG A 85 32.38 6.90 -18.83
C ARG A 85 31.63 7.26 -20.10
N ASN A 86 30.38 6.84 -20.21
CA ASN A 86 29.48 7.18 -21.31
C ASN A 86 28.65 8.40 -20.92
N THR A 87 28.45 9.34 -21.85
CA THR A 87 27.50 10.45 -21.67
C THR A 87 26.21 10.10 -22.41
N PHE A 88 25.06 10.25 -21.76
CA PHE A 88 23.78 9.84 -22.33
C PHE A 88 22.59 10.62 -21.77
N ASP A 89 21.50 10.60 -22.52
CA ASP A 89 20.17 11.04 -22.10
C ASP A 89 19.24 9.81 -21.98
N VAL A 90 18.20 9.93 -21.14
CA VAL A 90 17.07 9.01 -21.13
C VAL A 90 15.81 9.79 -21.45
N GLU A 91 15.08 9.32 -22.45
CA GLU A 91 13.84 9.90 -22.93
C GLU A 91 12.69 8.90 -22.82
N LEU A 92 11.52 9.40 -22.47
CA LEU A 92 10.28 8.63 -22.42
C LEU A 92 9.31 9.11 -23.50
N SER A 93 8.49 8.20 -24.02
CA SER A 93 7.43 8.51 -24.97
C SER A 93 6.23 7.59 -24.81
N ALA A 94 5.03 8.13 -25.00
CA ALA A 94 3.81 7.34 -25.09
C ALA A 94 3.55 6.81 -26.52
N ASP A 95 4.01 7.53 -27.54
CA ASP A 95 3.65 7.29 -28.95
C ASP A 95 4.85 6.89 -29.85
N GLY A 96 6.08 6.94 -29.31
CA GLY A 96 7.32 6.62 -30.01
C GLY A 96 7.85 7.72 -30.94
N SER A 97 7.18 8.88 -30.99
CA SER A 97 7.48 10.02 -31.87
C SER A 97 7.72 11.33 -31.10
N SER A 98 6.98 11.57 -30.03
CA SER A 98 7.09 12.72 -29.13
C SER A 98 7.84 12.29 -27.88
N TRP A 99 8.98 12.90 -27.59
CA TRP A 99 9.90 12.44 -26.55
C TRP A 99 10.10 13.49 -25.46
N THR A 100 10.07 13.04 -24.21
CA THR A 100 10.37 13.85 -23.02
C THR A 100 11.66 13.34 -22.40
N THR A 101 12.68 14.18 -22.33
CA THR A 101 13.94 13.85 -21.64
C THR A 101 13.72 13.84 -20.12
N VAL A 102 13.87 12.67 -19.51
CA VAL A 102 13.75 12.48 -18.04
C VAL A 102 15.10 12.47 -17.35
N LEU A 103 16.17 12.13 -18.07
CA LEU A 103 17.55 12.32 -17.65
C LEU A 103 18.33 13.01 -18.77
N ALA A 104 18.95 14.15 -18.47
CA ALA A 104 19.77 14.89 -19.44
C ALA A 104 21.25 14.86 -19.04
N ARG A 105 22.10 14.57 -20.02
CA ARG A 105 23.57 14.54 -20.03
C ARG A 105 24.17 13.83 -18.82
N LYS A 106 23.61 12.66 -18.48
CA LYS A 106 24.15 11.82 -17.42
C LYS A 106 25.46 11.18 -17.86
N SER A 107 26.33 10.94 -16.89
CA SER A 107 27.57 10.22 -17.08
C SER A 107 27.49 8.90 -16.33
N SER A 108 27.86 7.80 -16.98
CA SER A 108 28.09 6.54 -16.26
C SER A 108 29.32 6.66 -15.34
N SER A 109 29.43 5.75 -14.36
CA SER A 109 30.45 5.80 -13.31
C SER A 109 31.88 5.64 -13.83
N GLY A 110 32.08 4.78 -14.83
CA GLY A 110 33.41 4.40 -15.30
C GLY A 110 34.13 3.44 -14.35
N SER A 111 33.42 2.78 -13.43
CA SER A 111 34.00 1.92 -12.39
C SER A 111 33.42 0.50 -12.33
N THR A 112 32.47 0.13 -13.21
CA THR A 112 31.83 -1.20 -13.17
C THR A 112 31.36 -1.67 -14.54
N LEU A 113 31.39 -2.98 -14.76
CA LEU A 113 30.76 -3.66 -15.89
C LEU A 113 29.31 -4.07 -15.60
N GLU A 114 28.90 -4.03 -14.33
CA GLU A 114 27.55 -4.36 -13.89
C GLU A 114 26.53 -3.25 -14.23
N LEU A 115 25.24 -3.59 -14.10
CA LEU A 115 24.13 -2.64 -14.21
C LEU A 115 24.31 -1.48 -13.22
N GLN A 116 24.03 -0.27 -13.71
CA GLN A 116 23.96 0.96 -12.91
C GLN A 116 22.56 1.53 -12.99
N ASP A 117 21.92 1.80 -11.85
CA ASP A 117 20.56 2.30 -11.82
C ASP A 117 20.51 3.83 -11.93
N TYR A 118 19.60 4.31 -12.76
CA TYR A 118 19.32 5.72 -12.97
C TYR A 118 17.83 5.97 -12.77
N GLY A 119 17.46 6.42 -11.58
CA GLY A 119 16.09 6.84 -11.26
C GLY A 119 15.75 8.23 -11.80
N PHE A 120 14.48 8.43 -12.13
CA PHE A 120 13.88 9.69 -12.57
C PHE A 120 12.45 9.79 -12.03
N PRO A 121 11.81 10.97 -12.02
CA PRO A 121 10.43 11.09 -11.58
C PRO A 121 9.52 10.13 -12.35
N ASP A 122 8.70 9.38 -11.62
CA ASP A 122 7.78 8.40 -12.19
C ASP A 122 6.93 9.04 -13.28
N ALA A 123 6.96 8.43 -14.46
CA ALA A 123 6.26 8.95 -15.61
C ALA A 123 5.65 7.80 -16.43
N SER A 124 4.42 8.01 -16.89
CA SER A 124 3.76 7.07 -17.79
C SER A 124 4.43 7.10 -19.17
N ALA A 125 4.91 5.95 -19.64
CA ALA A 125 5.54 5.79 -20.94
C ALA A 125 5.34 4.38 -21.48
N ARG A 126 5.24 4.25 -22.81
CA ARG A 126 5.34 2.95 -23.49
C ARG A 126 6.75 2.68 -24.00
N PHE A 127 7.46 3.74 -24.39
CA PHE A 127 8.80 3.66 -24.92
C PHE A 127 9.79 4.37 -24.00
N LEU A 128 10.89 3.70 -23.73
CA LEU A 128 12.09 4.31 -23.15
C LEU A 128 13.19 4.33 -24.21
N LYS A 129 13.92 5.43 -24.32
CA LYS A 129 15.03 5.58 -25.26
C LYS A 129 16.26 6.12 -24.55
N ILE A 130 17.39 5.48 -24.77
CA ILE A 130 18.70 5.93 -24.32
C ILE A 130 19.38 6.57 -25.52
N VAL A 131 19.75 7.85 -25.39
CA VAL A 131 20.45 8.61 -26.43
C VAL A 131 21.91 8.77 -26.01
N GLY A 132 22.83 8.25 -26.80
CA GLY A 132 24.26 8.28 -26.54
C GLY A 132 24.95 9.51 -27.12
N HIS A 133 25.89 10.06 -26.35
CA HIS A 133 26.72 11.23 -26.71
C HIS A 133 28.23 10.90 -26.68
N GLY A 134 28.57 9.63 -26.93
CA GLY A 134 29.94 9.11 -26.86
C GLY A 134 30.43 8.81 -25.44
N ASN A 135 31.72 8.53 -25.32
CA ASN A 135 32.39 8.18 -24.07
C ASN A 135 33.76 8.86 -23.93
N THR A 136 34.42 8.65 -22.80
CA THR A 136 35.72 9.28 -22.50
C THR A 136 36.88 8.91 -23.45
N SER A 137 36.71 7.92 -24.33
CA SER A 137 37.74 7.51 -25.32
C SER A 137 37.40 7.88 -26.76
N ASN A 138 36.13 7.86 -27.15
CA ASN A 138 35.66 8.09 -28.52
C ASN A 138 34.15 8.39 -28.55
N ASP A 139 33.59 8.56 -29.75
CA ASP A 139 32.18 8.90 -30.02
C ASP A 139 31.24 7.68 -30.09
N TRP A 140 31.64 6.52 -29.55
CA TRP A 140 30.81 5.32 -29.54
C TRP A 140 29.92 5.24 -28.30
N THR A 141 28.73 4.68 -28.47
CA THR A 141 27.85 4.25 -27.39
C THR A 141 27.65 2.74 -27.47
N SER A 142 27.97 2.05 -26.38
CA SER A 142 27.96 0.59 -26.32
C SER A 142 27.37 0.10 -24.99
N ILE A 143 26.23 -0.58 -25.06
CA ILE A 143 25.46 -1.06 -23.90
C ILE A 143 25.44 -2.58 -23.94
N THR A 144 25.75 -3.23 -22.81
CA THR A 144 25.76 -4.69 -22.67
C THR A 144 24.44 -5.23 -22.14
N GLU A 145 23.74 -4.49 -21.26
CA GLU A 145 22.46 -4.94 -20.69
C GLU A 145 21.63 -3.74 -20.24
N THR A 146 20.31 -3.85 -20.28
CA THR A 146 19.39 -2.81 -19.79
C THR A 146 18.13 -3.39 -19.20
N THR A 147 17.77 -2.91 -18.00
CA THR A 147 16.50 -3.23 -17.34
C THR A 147 15.70 -1.95 -17.15
N VAL A 148 14.46 -1.92 -17.61
CA VAL A 148 13.52 -0.81 -17.37
C VAL A 148 12.65 -1.18 -16.17
N HIS A 149 12.39 -0.24 -15.27
CA HIS A 149 11.71 -0.53 -14.01
C HIS A 149 10.50 0.37 -13.77
N GLY A 150 9.51 -0.18 -13.08
CA GLY A 150 8.27 0.49 -12.71
C GLY A 150 8.49 1.69 -11.79
N ALA A 151 7.42 2.43 -11.50
CA ALA A 151 7.42 3.39 -10.41
C ALA A 151 7.79 2.69 -9.10
N ASP A 152 8.75 3.27 -8.41
CA ASP A 152 8.99 2.97 -7.01
C ASP A 152 7.94 3.71 -6.18
N ASP A 153 7.39 3.10 -5.13
CA ASP A 153 6.41 3.74 -4.23
C ASP A 153 6.99 4.95 -3.43
N GLY A 154 8.01 5.66 -3.94
CA GLY A 154 8.79 6.68 -3.23
C GLY A 154 9.24 7.85 -4.11
N GLY A 155 8.45 8.93 -4.11
CA GLY A 155 8.88 10.24 -4.63
C GLY A 155 9.98 10.90 -3.79
N SER A 156 11.00 11.43 -4.48
CA SER A 156 11.93 12.50 -4.08
C SER A 156 12.36 12.62 -2.59
N GLY A 157 13.50 12.00 -2.24
CA GLY A 157 14.65 12.74 -1.70
C GLY A 157 14.62 13.40 -0.32
N ASP A 158 13.73 13.05 0.60
CA ASP A 158 13.85 13.42 2.03
C ASP A 158 13.42 12.23 2.91
N CYS A 159 14.37 11.33 3.22
CA CYS A 159 14.16 10.27 4.22
C CYS A 159 14.37 10.90 5.58
N ARG A 160 13.25 11.23 6.21
CA ARG A 160 13.20 11.83 7.54
C ARG A 160 13.54 10.81 8.63
N TYR A 161 13.33 9.52 8.38
CA TYR A 161 13.43 8.48 9.38
C TYR A 161 14.25 7.28 8.91
N PRO A 162 15.10 6.70 9.77
CA PRO A 162 15.81 5.46 9.50
C PRO A 162 14.96 4.28 9.00
N ALA A 163 13.69 4.20 9.41
CA ALA A 163 12.75 3.16 8.96
C ALA A 163 12.35 3.28 7.47
N GLU A 164 12.63 4.43 6.85
CA GLU A 164 12.42 4.64 5.41
C GLU A 164 13.63 4.14 4.58
N VAL A 165 14.77 3.87 5.24
CA VAL A 165 16.00 3.36 4.62
C VAL A 165 16.23 1.88 4.92
N LEU A 166 15.88 1.42 6.12
CA LEU A 166 15.96 0.01 6.53
C LEU A 166 14.59 -0.50 6.95
N ASP A 167 14.25 -1.75 6.67
CA ASP A 167 13.07 -2.39 7.27
C ASP A 167 13.29 -2.61 8.77
N LEU A 168 12.70 -1.72 9.57
CA LEU A 168 12.78 -1.76 11.03
C LEU A 168 11.54 -2.40 11.69
N THR A 169 10.63 -2.99 10.90
CA THR A 169 9.38 -3.59 11.38
C THR A 169 9.60 -4.56 12.53
N ASN A 170 10.64 -5.39 12.41
CA ASN A 170 11.01 -6.41 13.38
C ASN A 170 12.26 -6.01 14.17
N TRP A 171 12.35 -4.77 14.63
CA TRP A 171 13.47 -4.30 15.45
C TRP A 171 13.02 -3.38 16.59
N TYR A 172 13.87 -3.26 17.62
CA TYR A 172 13.93 -2.03 18.42
C TYR A 172 15.36 -1.48 18.37
N VAL A 173 15.55 -0.16 18.55
CA VAL A 173 16.87 0.45 18.68
C VAL A 173 17.17 0.81 20.12
N GLY A 174 18.34 0.42 20.63
CA GLY A 174 18.88 0.88 21.92
C GLY A 174 19.92 1.96 21.70
N LEU A 175 19.82 3.08 22.44
CA LEU A 175 20.61 4.30 22.22
C LEU A 175 21.50 4.63 23.43
N PRO A 176 22.64 5.32 23.24
CA PRO A 176 23.62 5.61 24.28
C PRO A 176 23.22 6.79 25.19
N ILE A 177 21.92 7.05 25.30
CA ILE A 177 21.32 8.13 26.09
C ILE A 177 20.26 7.55 27.01
N GLY A 178 19.89 8.26 28.06
CA GLY A 178 18.90 7.81 29.03
C GLY A 178 19.38 8.03 30.46
N GLN A 179 18.91 7.16 31.37
CA GLN A 179 19.34 7.18 32.77
C GLN A 179 20.52 6.22 32.97
N PRO A 180 21.38 6.40 33.98
CA PRO A 180 22.45 5.45 34.28
C PRO A 180 21.94 4.01 34.31
N GLU A 181 22.66 3.12 33.61
CA GLU A 181 22.33 1.70 33.40
C GLU A 181 21.01 1.40 32.63
N LYS A 182 20.30 2.43 32.16
CA LYS A 182 19.00 2.34 31.49
C LYS A 182 19.00 3.15 30.19
N PRO A 183 19.60 2.61 29.11
CA PRO A 183 19.60 3.26 27.81
C PRO A 183 18.18 3.39 27.27
N LEU A 184 17.96 4.40 26.44
CA LEU A 184 16.69 4.61 25.76
C LEU A 184 16.51 3.53 24.70
N ASN A 185 15.46 2.74 24.84
CA ASN A 185 15.02 1.80 23.82
C ASN A 185 13.78 2.35 23.12
N VAL A 186 13.85 2.51 21.80
CA VAL A 186 12.71 2.92 20.97
C VAL A 186 12.17 1.70 20.25
N LYS A 187 10.91 1.37 20.52
CA LYS A 187 10.19 0.19 19.99
C LYS A 187 9.09 0.62 19.03
N GLN A 188 8.49 -0.33 18.34
CA GLN A 188 7.30 -0.08 17.53
C GLN A 188 6.08 0.30 18.38
N PRO A 189 5.20 1.19 17.88
CA PRO A 189 5.24 1.85 16.55
C PRO A 189 6.09 3.14 16.53
N GLN A 190 6.70 3.55 17.64
CA GLN A 190 7.47 4.81 17.66
C GLN A 190 8.69 4.77 16.74
N LEU A 191 9.31 3.60 16.58
CA LEU A 191 10.52 3.43 15.78
C LEU A 191 10.31 3.81 14.31
N ASP A 192 9.12 3.55 13.75
CA ASP A 192 8.78 3.88 12.35
C ASP A 192 8.99 5.36 12.00
N THR A 193 8.87 6.25 13.00
CA THR A 193 9.03 7.69 12.82
C THR A 193 10.04 8.29 13.79
N TYR A 194 11.08 7.53 14.16
CA TYR A 194 12.08 7.98 15.12
C TYR A 194 13.44 8.19 14.48
N ALA A 195 13.99 9.40 14.65
CA ALA A 195 15.35 9.76 14.33
C ALA A 195 15.91 10.68 15.41
N ILE A 196 17.20 10.58 15.69
CA ILE A 196 17.92 11.47 16.60
C ILE A 196 19.39 11.58 16.19
N ASP A 197 19.78 12.77 15.74
CA ASP A 197 21.18 13.08 15.45
C ASP A 197 21.96 13.29 16.76
N PRO A 198 23.20 12.78 16.90
CA PRO A 198 23.93 11.96 15.92
C PRO A 198 23.77 10.44 16.10
N TRP A 199 22.98 9.99 17.08
CA TRP A 199 22.99 8.61 17.55
C TRP A 199 22.35 7.61 16.58
N PHE A 200 21.26 8.01 15.93
CA PHE A 200 20.45 7.18 15.05
C PHE A 200 19.69 8.05 14.05
N THR A 201 20.25 8.24 12.86
CA THR A 201 19.70 9.15 11.84
C THR A 201 20.00 8.64 10.44
N THR A 202 19.22 9.08 9.44
CA THR A 202 19.53 8.84 8.03
C THR A 202 20.77 9.65 7.63
N THR A 203 21.53 9.11 6.67
CA THR A 203 22.56 9.89 6.00
C THR A 203 21.91 10.90 5.04
N PRO A 204 22.59 12.02 4.71
CA PRO A 204 22.04 13.02 3.78
C PRO A 204 21.66 12.49 2.40
N ALA A 205 22.26 11.37 1.98
CA ALA A 205 22.02 10.74 0.69
C ALA A 205 20.89 9.69 0.74
N CYS A 206 20.23 9.49 1.89
CA CYS A 206 19.14 8.52 2.05
C CYS A 206 19.51 7.05 1.79
N ASP A 207 20.78 6.73 1.65
CA ASP A 207 21.26 5.41 1.24
C ASP A 207 21.72 4.54 2.42
N ALA A 208 21.79 5.13 3.61
CA ALA A 208 22.17 4.43 4.84
C ALA A 208 21.62 5.09 6.10
N VAL A 209 21.57 4.30 7.17
CA VAL A 209 21.31 4.73 8.54
C VAL A 209 22.63 4.78 9.31
N GLN A 210 22.90 5.91 9.96
CA GLN A 210 24.01 6.12 10.87
C GLN A 210 23.65 5.65 12.28
N PHE A 211 24.49 4.79 12.83
CA PHE A 211 24.50 4.40 14.24
C PHE A 211 25.76 4.93 14.89
N ARG A 212 25.65 5.80 15.90
CA ARG A 212 26.79 6.36 16.63
C ARG A 212 26.66 6.10 18.12
N ALA A 213 27.75 5.71 18.76
CA ALA A 213 27.82 5.61 20.22
C ALA A 213 29.13 6.20 20.76
N ALA A 214 29.01 7.26 21.56
CA ALA A 214 30.14 7.91 22.20
C ALA A 214 30.61 7.18 23.47
N VAL A 215 31.90 7.30 23.80
CA VAL A 215 32.53 6.61 24.95
C VAL A 215 31.99 7.06 26.31
N ASN A 216 31.35 8.23 26.38
CA ASN A 216 30.67 8.75 27.58
C ASN A 216 29.16 8.43 27.60
N GLY A 217 28.68 7.61 26.67
CA GLY A 217 27.28 7.22 26.57
C GLY A 217 26.81 6.31 27.70
N VAL A 218 25.49 6.30 27.92
CA VAL A 218 24.82 5.39 28.85
C VAL A 218 24.98 3.95 28.39
N THR A 219 25.25 3.05 29.34
CA THR A 219 25.34 1.61 29.10
C THR A 219 24.10 0.89 29.63
N THR A 220 23.85 -0.32 29.11
CA THR A 220 22.87 -1.24 29.71
C THR A 220 23.46 -1.85 30.98
N SER A 221 22.64 -2.04 32.02
CA SER A 221 23.06 -2.80 33.21
C SER A 221 23.72 -4.13 32.82
N GLY A 222 24.88 -4.42 33.40
CA GLY A 222 25.70 -5.60 33.08
C GLY A 222 26.63 -5.45 31.86
N SER A 223 26.67 -4.28 31.21
CA SER A 223 27.61 -4.01 30.12
C SER A 223 28.48 -2.78 30.38
N ASP A 224 29.77 -2.91 30.07
CA ASP A 224 30.77 -1.86 30.27
C ASP A 224 30.74 -0.77 29.20
N TYR A 225 30.04 -0.99 28.08
CA TYR A 225 30.22 -0.20 26.87
C TYR A 225 28.90 0.34 26.29
N PRO A 226 28.90 1.56 25.72
CA PRO A 226 27.72 2.20 25.14
C PRO A 226 27.44 1.69 23.72
N ARG A 227 26.19 1.79 23.27
CA ARG A 227 25.74 1.31 21.96
C ARG A 227 24.65 2.18 21.34
N SER A 228 24.64 2.25 20.02
CA SER A 228 23.48 2.59 19.19
C SER A 228 23.26 1.41 18.28
N GLU A 229 22.32 0.54 18.61
CA GLU A 229 22.25 -0.80 18.02
C GLU A 229 20.83 -1.33 18.00
N LEU A 230 20.46 -1.95 16.88
CA LEU A 230 19.21 -2.67 16.70
C LEU A 230 19.26 -4.02 17.40
N ARG A 231 18.13 -4.42 17.99
CA ARG A 231 17.88 -5.76 18.53
C ARG A 231 16.70 -6.36 17.79
N GLU A 232 16.92 -7.51 17.17
CA GLU A 232 15.93 -8.23 16.36
C GLU A 232 14.65 -8.51 17.16
N MET A 233 13.48 -8.34 16.60
CA MET A 233 12.18 -8.62 17.20
C MET A 233 11.40 -9.54 16.26
N THR A 234 10.22 -9.96 16.68
CA THR A 234 9.24 -10.67 15.85
C THR A 234 7.86 -10.07 16.07
N ASP A 235 6.87 -10.51 15.27
CA ASP A 235 5.49 -10.06 15.37
C ASP A 235 5.38 -8.52 15.28
N SER A 236 6.00 -7.97 14.22
CA SER A 236 6.06 -6.52 13.95
C SER A 236 6.57 -5.70 15.14
N GLY A 237 7.67 -6.16 15.73
CA GLY A 237 8.36 -5.42 16.80
C GLY A 237 7.77 -5.61 18.20
N ARG A 238 6.75 -6.46 18.37
CA ARG A 238 6.05 -6.67 19.65
C ARG A 238 6.72 -7.70 20.55
N THR A 239 7.31 -8.74 19.95
CA THR A 239 7.86 -9.87 20.68
C THR A 239 9.37 -9.94 20.49
N GLN A 240 10.10 -10.35 21.54
CA GLN A 240 11.52 -10.57 21.41
C GLN A 240 11.79 -11.85 20.61
N ALA A 241 12.47 -11.73 19.47
CA ALA A 241 13.10 -12.85 18.78
C ALA A 241 13.91 -13.72 19.75
N SER A 242 13.77 -15.04 19.59
CA SER A 242 14.38 -16.06 20.43
C SER A 242 14.40 -17.36 19.63
N TRP A 243 15.54 -17.69 19.04
CA TRP A 243 15.72 -18.85 18.17
C TRP A 243 16.90 -19.73 18.62
N SER A 244 17.06 -20.92 18.01
CA SER A 244 18.11 -21.88 18.38
C SER A 244 18.96 -22.26 17.18
N SER A 245 20.23 -22.56 17.41
CA SER A 245 21.09 -22.99 16.29
C SER A 245 20.77 -24.38 15.76
N THR A 246 19.94 -25.15 16.47
CA THR A 246 19.58 -26.53 16.11
C THR A 246 18.19 -26.68 15.49
N SER A 247 17.43 -25.59 15.30
CA SER A 247 16.09 -25.63 14.73
C SER A 247 15.95 -24.60 13.62
N GLY A 248 15.84 -25.05 12.38
CA GLY A 248 15.84 -24.16 11.22
C GLY A 248 17.20 -23.60 10.86
N THR A 249 17.17 -22.64 9.95
CA THR A 249 18.26 -21.83 9.43
C THR A 249 17.88 -20.37 9.62
N HIS A 250 18.71 -19.61 10.31
CA HIS A 250 18.50 -18.19 10.58
C HIS A 250 19.63 -17.42 9.93
N THR A 251 19.29 -16.48 9.05
CA THR A 251 20.27 -15.73 8.28
C THR A 251 20.10 -14.24 8.54
N MET A 252 21.20 -13.57 8.85
CA MET A 252 21.26 -12.11 8.82
C MET A 252 22.31 -11.69 7.79
N VAL A 253 21.95 -10.76 6.92
CA VAL A 253 22.85 -10.09 5.98
C VAL A 253 22.84 -8.60 6.28
N ILE A 254 24.01 -8.03 6.55
CA ILE A 254 24.22 -6.60 6.81
C ILE A 254 25.16 -6.05 5.76
N ASP A 255 24.72 -5.05 5.01
CA ASP A 255 25.57 -4.22 4.17
C ASP A 255 25.93 -2.94 4.93
N GLN A 256 27.21 -2.77 5.27
CA GLN A 256 27.64 -1.77 6.25
C GLN A 256 29.04 -1.23 6.03
N ALA A 257 29.37 -0.13 6.70
CA ALA A 257 30.72 0.41 6.84
C ALA A 257 30.94 0.91 8.27
N ILE A 258 32.07 0.59 8.87
CA ILE A 258 32.52 1.20 10.13
C ILE A 258 33.21 2.50 9.77
N THR A 259 32.60 3.64 10.07
CA THR A 259 33.03 4.98 9.60
C THR A 259 33.81 5.75 10.64
N ALA A 260 33.72 5.39 11.91
CA ALA A 260 34.53 5.95 12.98
C ALA A 260 34.84 4.90 14.05
N ALA A 261 35.99 5.03 14.69
CA ALA A 261 36.39 4.26 15.85
C ALA A 261 36.92 5.21 16.95
N PRO A 262 36.71 4.89 18.23
CA PRO A 262 37.12 5.79 19.30
C PRO A 262 38.65 5.88 19.41
N THR A 263 39.15 7.07 19.72
CA THR A 263 40.58 7.33 19.96
C THR A 263 41.09 6.44 21.10
N GLY A 264 42.37 6.04 21.08
CA GLY A 264 43.04 5.30 22.16
C GLY A 264 42.65 3.82 22.29
N ARG A 265 41.41 3.45 21.97
CA ARG A 265 40.94 2.05 21.92
C ARG A 265 39.99 1.85 20.73
N PRO A 266 40.50 1.90 19.48
CA PRO A 266 39.72 1.92 18.24
C PRO A 266 39.01 0.59 17.95
N ASN A 267 38.07 0.21 18.81
CA ASN A 267 37.36 -1.06 18.73
C ASN A 267 35.86 -0.79 18.60
N VAL A 268 35.22 -1.41 17.60
CA VAL A 268 33.78 -1.29 17.32
C VAL A 268 33.25 -2.66 16.88
N VAL A 269 32.10 -3.06 17.43
CA VAL A 269 31.33 -4.20 16.92
C VAL A 269 30.20 -3.67 16.04
N ALA A 270 30.04 -4.27 14.85
CA ALA A 270 29.15 -3.78 13.80
C ALA A 270 27.93 -4.69 13.53
N GLY A 271 28.06 -5.98 13.85
CA GLY A 271 26.97 -6.95 13.76
C GLY A 271 27.27 -8.21 14.56
N GLN A 272 26.23 -8.79 15.16
CA GLN A 272 26.40 -9.88 16.12
C GLN A 272 25.21 -10.83 16.24
N ILE A 273 25.53 -12.04 16.73
CA ILE A 273 24.58 -12.97 17.33
C ILE A 273 24.76 -12.89 18.84
N HIS A 274 23.67 -12.70 19.56
CA HIS A 274 23.65 -12.64 21.02
C HIS A 274 22.65 -13.65 21.56
N ASP A 275 22.93 -14.27 22.71
CA ASP A 275 21.99 -15.17 23.41
C ASP A 275 21.56 -14.62 24.78
N ALA A 276 20.97 -15.45 25.63
CA ALA A 276 20.52 -15.01 26.96
C ALA A 276 21.67 -14.71 27.94
N GLU A 277 22.88 -15.18 27.66
CA GLU A 277 24.04 -15.05 28.56
C GLU A 277 25.04 -14.02 28.04
N ASN A 278 25.44 -14.09 26.76
CA ASN A 278 26.48 -13.20 26.19
C ASN A 278 26.49 -13.17 24.65
N ASP A 279 27.45 -12.44 24.09
CA ASP A 279 27.80 -12.47 22.67
C ASP A 279 28.19 -13.90 22.25
N VAL A 280 27.60 -14.38 21.16
CA VAL A 280 27.89 -15.71 20.59
C VAL A 280 28.96 -15.61 19.51
N SER A 281 28.82 -14.66 18.58
CA SER A 281 29.80 -14.36 17.53
C SER A 281 29.54 -12.97 16.97
N VAL A 282 30.61 -12.21 16.70
CA VAL A 282 30.52 -10.82 16.24
C VAL A 282 31.47 -10.52 15.08
N PHE A 283 31.14 -9.53 14.26
CA PHE A 283 32.10 -8.80 13.42
C PHE A 283 32.65 -7.60 14.21
N ARG A 284 33.95 -7.65 14.54
CA ARG A 284 34.61 -6.68 15.42
C ARG A 284 35.84 -6.08 14.77
N LEU A 285 35.90 -4.76 14.71
CA LEU A 285 37.12 -4.01 14.42
C LEU A 285 37.94 -3.85 15.71
N GLU A 286 39.25 -4.07 15.63
CA GLU A 286 40.23 -3.68 16.64
C GLU A 286 41.43 -3.01 15.97
N GLY A 287 41.55 -1.69 16.10
CA GLY A 287 42.50 -0.91 15.30
C GLY A 287 42.08 -0.94 13.84
N GLU A 288 42.96 -1.46 12.98
CA GLU A 288 42.72 -1.62 11.55
C GLU A 288 42.36 -3.08 11.20
N LYS A 289 42.15 -3.95 12.20
CA LYS A 289 41.94 -5.38 11.97
C LYS A 289 40.49 -5.77 12.24
N LEU A 290 39.82 -6.29 11.21
CA LEU A 290 38.45 -6.80 11.28
C LEU A 290 38.46 -8.30 11.56
N TYR A 291 37.79 -8.71 12.63
CA TYR A 291 37.71 -10.09 13.09
C TYR A 291 36.28 -10.62 13.11
N ILE A 292 36.15 -11.94 12.95
CA ILE A 292 35.01 -12.72 13.45
C ILE A 292 35.45 -13.37 14.77
N THR A 293 34.58 -13.35 15.79
CA THR A 293 34.86 -13.95 17.10
C THR A 293 34.01 -15.20 17.38
N GLU A 294 34.46 -16.02 18.33
CA GLU A 294 33.62 -16.99 19.04
C GLU A 294 33.56 -16.56 20.51
N GLY A 295 32.41 -16.05 20.95
CA GLY A 295 32.34 -15.27 22.18
C GLY A 295 33.32 -14.09 22.15
N ASN A 296 34.20 -14.02 23.15
CA ASN A 296 35.22 -12.98 23.26
C ASN A 296 36.53 -13.28 22.51
N ASP A 297 36.71 -14.51 22.02
CA ASP A 297 37.97 -14.95 21.42
C ASP A 297 38.02 -14.63 19.92
N LYS A 298 39.16 -14.08 19.46
CA LYS A 298 39.40 -13.76 18.04
C LYS A 298 39.62 -15.04 17.24
N LEU A 299 38.58 -15.49 16.54
CA LEU A 299 38.59 -16.74 15.78
C LEU A 299 39.24 -16.56 14.40
N LYS A 300 38.83 -15.55 13.65
CA LYS A 300 39.26 -15.34 12.26
C LYS A 300 39.55 -13.87 12.00
N LEU A 301 40.77 -13.57 11.56
CA LEU A 301 41.09 -12.30 10.93
C LEU A 301 40.52 -12.29 9.52
N VAL A 302 39.58 -11.38 9.27
CA VAL A 302 38.88 -11.23 7.99
C VAL A 302 39.60 -10.23 7.10
N LYS A 303 40.07 -9.13 7.68
CA LYS A 303 40.84 -8.09 6.99
C LYS A 303 41.83 -7.46 7.96
N ASP A 304 43.09 -7.32 7.56
CA ASP A 304 44.18 -6.87 8.44
C ASP A 304 44.51 -5.38 8.32
N ASP A 305 43.94 -4.72 7.31
CA ASP A 305 44.14 -3.33 6.89
C ASP A 305 42.81 -2.60 6.62
N TYR A 306 41.79 -2.83 7.45
CA TYR A 306 40.48 -2.20 7.30
C TYR A 306 40.58 -0.67 7.39
N VAL A 307 40.26 -0.01 6.28
CA VAL A 307 40.15 1.44 6.21
C VAL A 307 38.74 1.87 6.61
N LEU A 308 38.62 2.79 7.57
CA LEU A 308 37.32 3.32 8.00
C LEU A 308 36.53 3.86 6.79
N GLY A 309 35.24 3.52 6.74
CA GLY A 309 34.34 3.83 5.62
C GLY A 309 34.32 2.79 4.51
N THR A 310 35.19 1.77 4.53
CA THR A 310 35.12 0.65 3.57
C THR A 310 33.81 -0.10 3.75
N ARG A 311 32.94 -0.05 2.74
CA ARG A 311 31.67 -0.79 2.70
C ARG A 311 31.95 -2.29 2.49
N PHE A 312 31.24 -3.12 3.23
CA PHE A 312 31.32 -4.58 3.13
C PHE A 312 30.01 -5.22 3.57
N GLN A 313 29.76 -6.43 3.06
CA GLN A 313 28.67 -7.26 3.50
C GLN A 313 29.14 -8.27 4.55
N ALA A 314 28.52 -8.26 5.72
CA ALA A 314 28.62 -9.30 6.73
C ALA A 314 27.39 -10.20 6.64
N LYS A 315 27.57 -11.52 6.61
CA LYS A 315 26.46 -12.48 6.72
C LYS A 315 26.72 -13.50 7.81
N PHE A 316 25.72 -13.74 8.65
CA PHE A 316 25.64 -14.92 9.51
C PHE A 316 24.55 -15.86 8.99
N GLU A 317 24.83 -17.15 8.92
CA GLU A 317 23.88 -18.23 8.63
C GLU A 317 23.98 -19.26 9.74
N VAL A 318 22.91 -19.46 10.49
CA VAL A 318 22.89 -20.27 11.70
C VAL A 318 21.90 -21.41 11.53
N GLY A 319 22.37 -22.66 11.59
CA GLY A 319 21.51 -23.84 11.47
C GLY A 319 22.29 -25.13 11.68
N GLY A 320 21.59 -26.23 11.98
CA GLY A 320 22.22 -27.55 12.17
C GLY A 320 23.25 -27.60 13.31
N GLY A 321 23.15 -26.71 14.30
CA GLY A 321 24.08 -26.54 15.42
C GLY A 321 25.37 -25.81 15.06
N LYS A 322 25.37 -25.02 13.97
CA LYS A 322 26.54 -24.30 13.46
C LYS A 322 26.21 -22.84 13.13
N ILE A 323 27.22 -21.98 13.20
CA ILE A 323 27.21 -20.62 12.66
C ILE A 323 28.21 -20.59 11.51
N LYS A 324 27.79 -20.15 10.33
CA LYS A 324 28.67 -19.79 9.22
C LYS A 324 28.71 -18.28 9.10
N ALA A 325 29.90 -17.71 9.05
CA ALA A 325 30.11 -16.27 8.91
C ALA A 325 30.81 -15.96 7.59
N TYR A 326 30.25 -15.03 6.82
CA TYR A 326 30.72 -14.65 5.49
C TYR A 326 31.08 -13.17 5.42
N TYR A 327 32.09 -12.84 4.62
CA TYR A 327 32.52 -11.49 4.30
C TYR A 327 32.49 -11.32 2.78
N ASN A 328 31.68 -10.38 2.27
CA ASN A 328 31.47 -10.14 0.85
C ASN A 328 31.13 -11.44 0.07
N GLY A 329 30.22 -12.25 0.62
CA GLY A 329 29.80 -13.53 0.04
C GLY A 329 30.75 -14.70 0.27
N GLU A 330 32.00 -14.48 0.68
CA GLU A 330 32.97 -15.55 0.94
C GLU A 330 32.87 -16.09 2.37
N LEU A 331 32.81 -17.42 2.52
CA LEU A 331 32.79 -18.07 3.83
C LEU A 331 34.13 -17.91 4.55
N GLN A 332 34.12 -17.22 5.69
CA GLN A 332 35.33 -16.93 6.47
C GLN A 332 35.54 -17.88 7.65
N ALA A 333 34.46 -18.30 8.31
CA ALA A 333 34.50 -19.18 9.48
C ALA A 333 33.24 -20.04 9.60
N THR A 334 33.40 -21.23 10.19
CA THR A 334 32.29 -22.09 10.64
C THR A 334 32.52 -22.45 12.11
N ILE A 335 31.59 -22.06 12.97
CA ILE A 335 31.61 -22.29 14.42
C ILE A 335 30.61 -23.39 14.75
N SER A 336 31.06 -24.46 15.40
CA SER A 336 30.18 -25.57 15.81
C SER A 336 29.69 -25.35 17.25
N LYS A 337 28.60 -24.60 17.40
CA LYS A 337 28.05 -24.24 18.71
C LYS A 337 26.53 -24.43 18.75
N LYS A 338 26.07 -25.22 19.72
CA LYS A 338 24.64 -25.43 20.02
C LYS A 338 24.20 -24.45 21.09
N PHE A 339 23.15 -23.69 20.81
CA PHE A 339 22.60 -22.70 21.73
C PHE A 339 21.13 -22.43 21.40
N SER A 340 20.44 -21.78 22.33
CA SER A 340 19.02 -21.38 22.23
C SER A 340 18.81 -20.01 22.83
N GLY A 341 17.71 -19.35 22.49
CA GLY A 341 17.42 -18.01 23.00
C GLY A 341 18.23 -16.92 22.33
N ALA A 342 18.73 -17.19 21.11
CA ALA A 342 19.54 -16.25 20.37
C ALA A 342 18.69 -15.29 19.53
N TYR A 343 19.32 -14.17 19.18
CA TYR A 343 18.78 -13.11 18.36
C TYR A 343 19.91 -12.35 17.66
N PHE A 344 19.59 -11.69 16.57
CA PHE A 344 20.51 -10.84 15.83
C PHE A 344 20.54 -9.40 16.36
N LYS A 345 21.68 -8.74 16.19
CA LYS A 345 21.87 -7.30 16.48
C LYS A 345 22.79 -6.66 15.43
N ALA A 346 22.53 -5.39 15.11
CA ALA A 346 23.25 -4.64 14.09
C ALA A 346 23.32 -3.15 14.46
N GLY A 347 24.47 -2.50 14.27
CA GLY A 347 24.68 -1.09 14.60
C GLY A 347 26.07 -0.84 15.17
N ALA A 348 26.25 0.23 15.95
CA ALA A 348 27.53 0.59 16.56
C ALA A 348 27.57 0.23 18.04
N TYR A 349 28.35 -0.79 18.38
CA TYR A 349 28.72 -1.10 19.76
C TYR A 349 30.17 -0.72 20.03
N THR A 350 30.36 0.45 20.63
CA THR A 350 31.66 1.11 20.84
C THR A 350 32.40 0.45 21.99
N GLN A 351 33.42 -0.35 21.72
CA GLN A 351 34.15 -1.16 22.71
C GLN A 351 35.16 -0.34 23.55
N ALA A 352 34.75 0.87 23.94
CA ALA A 352 35.50 1.80 24.77
C ALA A 352 34.53 2.65 25.61
N ASN A 353 34.99 3.09 26.77
CA ASN A 353 34.27 3.99 27.67
C ASN A 353 35.26 4.99 28.30
N CYS A 354 34.76 5.91 29.13
CA CYS A 354 35.58 6.94 29.79
C CYS A 354 36.70 6.40 30.70
N ASP A 355 36.61 5.17 31.19
CA ASP A 355 37.67 4.56 32.00
C ASP A 355 38.79 3.94 31.16
N LYS A 356 38.52 3.70 29.87
CA LYS A 356 39.42 2.97 28.96
C LYS A 356 40.07 3.88 27.92
N THR A 357 39.56 5.08 27.71
CA THR A 357 40.11 6.01 26.73
C THR A 357 39.84 7.49 27.06
N SER A 358 40.64 8.39 26.50
CA SER A 358 40.44 9.83 26.51
C SER A 358 40.45 10.41 25.08
N PRO A 359 39.76 11.54 24.83
CA PRO A 359 38.90 12.27 25.78
C PRO A 359 37.60 11.52 26.10
N CYS A 360 37.11 11.67 27.34
CA CYS A 360 35.78 11.23 27.76
C CYS A 360 34.77 12.28 27.31
N SER A 361 34.34 12.21 26.05
CA SER A 361 33.44 13.19 25.44
C SER A 361 32.64 12.58 24.30
N GLU A 362 31.55 13.25 23.93
CA GLU A 362 30.70 12.86 22.79
C GLU A 362 31.44 12.85 21.44
N SER A 363 32.55 13.59 21.34
CA SER A 363 33.43 13.61 20.16
C SER A 363 34.33 12.39 20.01
N ASN A 364 34.38 11.49 21.00
CA ASN A 364 35.11 10.24 20.94
C ASN A 364 34.10 9.08 20.88
N TYR A 365 33.95 8.46 19.70
CA TYR A 365 32.85 7.56 19.41
C TYR A 365 33.22 6.46 18.42
N GLY A 366 32.42 5.39 18.42
CA GLY A 366 32.33 4.45 17.31
C GLY A 366 31.11 4.80 16.44
N GLU A 367 31.23 4.58 15.13
CA GLU A 367 30.14 4.79 14.18
C GLU A 367 30.10 3.69 13.12
N VAL A 368 28.89 3.24 12.82
CA VAL A 368 28.59 2.28 11.76
C VAL A 368 27.47 2.86 10.90
N LYS A 369 27.64 2.82 9.58
CA LYS A 369 26.57 3.08 8.62
C LYS A 369 26.07 1.76 8.05
N ILE A 370 24.77 1.54 8.07
CA ILE A 370 24.12 0.36 7.49
C ILE A 370 23.30 0.80 6.28
N TYR A 371 23.64 0.25 5.11
CA TYR A 371 23.02 0.51 3.82
C TYR A 371 21.92 -0.50 3.50
N GLY A 372 21.97 -1.68 4.13
CA GLY A 372 20.97 -2.72 3.96
C GLY A 372 21.04 -3.72 5.11
N LEU A 373 19.89 -4.20 5.56
CA LEU A 373 19.76 -5.16 6.63
C LEU A 373 18.61 -6.11 6.29
N ASN A 374 18.93 -7.39 6.12
CA ASN A 374 17.95 -8.43 5.85
C ASN A 374 18.10 -9.58 6.84
N VAL A 375 16.98 -10.07 7.36
CA VAL A 375 16.91 -11.23 8.24
C VAL A 375 15.88 -12.21 7.71
N THR A 376 16.27 -13.47 7.60
CA THR A 376 15.36 -14.57 7.27
C THR A 376 15.47 -15.69 8.30
N HIS A 377 14.35 -16.36 8.54
CA HIS A 377 14.31 -17.58 9.34
C HIS A 377 13.61 -18.67 8.55
N ASP A 378 14.40 -19.57 7.95
CA ASP A 378 13.92 -20.83 7.42
C ASP A 378 13.87 -21.82 8.57
N VAL A 379 12.81 -21.79 9.39
CA VAL A 379 12.46 -22.96 10.20
C VAL A 379 12.53 -24.19 9.27
N GLY A 380 13.16 -25.29 9.66
CA GLY A 380 13.27 -26.45 8.76
C GLY A 380 11.87 -27.02 8.54
N GLU A 381 11.15 -26.55 7.52
CA GLU A 381 9.70 -26.73 7.43
C GLU A 381 9.36 -28.02 6.69
N ALA A 382 8.31 -28.67 7.17
CA ALA A 382 7.68 -29.78 6.47
C ALA A 382 7.16 -29.31 5.09
N PRO A 383 7.24 -30.15 4.05
CA PRO A 383 6.72 -29.82 2.73
C PRO A 383 5.24 -29.47 2.80
N SER A 384 4.78 -28.51 1.99
CA SER A 384 3.36 -28.16 1.86
C SER A 384 2.56 -29.42 1.53
N ARG A 385 1.67 -29.84 2.43
CA ARG A 385 0.84 -31.03 2.22
C ARG A 385 -0.48 -30.67 1.55
N THR A 386 -0.90 -31.51 0.62
CA THR A 386 -2.30 -31.55 0.18
C THR A 386 -3.04 -32.59 1.01
N VAL A 387 -4.18 -32.20 1.58
CA VAL A 387 -5.03 -33.03 2.44
C VAL A 387 -6.39 -33.14 1.80
N ASP A 388 -6.62 -34.22 1.06
CA ASP A 388 -7.92 -34.49 0.47
C ASP A 388 -8.91 -34.96 1.54
N VAL A 389 -10.11 -34.37 1.56
CA VAL A 389 -11.19 -34.72 2.49
C VAL A 389 -12.48 -35.00 1.71
N THR A 390 -13.22 -36.02 2.13
CA THR A 390 -14.47 -36.46 1.49
C THR A 390 -15.67 -36.45 2.43
N ASN A 391 -15.48 -36.06 3.69
CA ASN A 391 -16.55 -35.97 4.69
C ASN A 391 -16.23 -34.93 5.79
N SER A 392 -17.25 -34.60 6.59
CA SER A 392 -17.16 -33.59 7.66
C SER A 392 -16.10 -33.89 8.72
N THR A 393 -15.94 -35.16 9.13
CA THR A 393 -14.95 -35.54 10.15
C THR A 393 -13.53 -35.31 9.65
N GLN A 394 -13.24 -35.68 8.40
CA GLN A 394 -11.94 -35.41 7.78
C GLN A 394 -11.68 -33.91 7.63
N LEU A 395 -12.67 -33.12 7.19
CA LEU A 395 -12.56 -31.66 7.09
C LEU A 395 -12.21 -31.02 8.43
N GLN A 396 -12.96 -31.35 9.48
CA GLN A 396 -12.75 -30.79 10.81
C GLN A 396 -11.37 -31.18 11.38
N ASN A 397 -10.97 -32.45 11.20
CA ASN A 397 -9.63 -32.91 11.60
C ASN A 397 -8.52 -32.21 10.80
N ALA A 398 -8.71 -31.98 9.51
CA ALA A 398 -7.73 -31.28 8.67
C ALA A 398 -7.58 -29.82 9.12
N MET A 399 -8.69 -29.09 9.30
CA MET A 399 -8.69 -27.71 9.79
C MET A 399 -8.06 -27.60 11.18
N GLY A 400 -8.39 -28.52 12.10
CA GLY A 400 -7.85 -28.56 13.46
C GLY A 400 -6.35 -28.88 13.52
N ASN A 401 -5.78 -29.51 12.50
CA ASN A 401 -4.37 -29.88 12.43
C ASN A 401 -3.59 -29.07 11.38
N ALA A 402 -4.19 -28.05 10.77
CA ALA A 402 -3.54 -27.25 9.73
C ALA A 402 -2.23 -26.60 10.22
N GLN A 403 -1.27 -26.53 9.30
CA GLN A 403 0.08 -25.98 9.39
C GLN A 403 0.30 -25.02 8.20
N PRO A 404 1.24 -24.06 8.30
CA PRO A 404 1.57 -23.17 7.19
C PRO A 404 1.79 -23.91 5.86
N GLY A 405 1.14 -23.42 4.80
CA GLY A 405 1.24 -23.98 3.44
C GLY A 405 0.34 -25.17 3.15
N ASP A 406 -0.43 -25.66 4.12
CA ASP A 406 -1.36 -26.77 3.88
C ASP A 406 -2.47 -26.40 2.90
N ARG A 407 -2.80 -27.35 2.02
CA ARG A 407 -3.94 -27.28 1.10
C ARG A 407 -4.95 -28.37 1.43
N ILE A 408 -6.05 -28.00 2.08
CA ILE A 408 -7.16 -28.89 2.42
C ILE A 408 -8.17 -28.86 1.26
N VAL A 409 -8.31 -29.97 0.54
CA VAL A 409 -9.13 -30.06 -0.67
C VAL A 409 -10.40 -30.86 -0.39
N LEU A 410 -11.55 -30.21 -0.50
CA LEU A 410 -12.85 -30.83 -0.29
C LEU A 410 -13.35 -31.43 -1.60
N ALA A 411 -13.56 -32.74 -1.64
CA ALA A 411 -14.26 -33.39 -2.74
C ALA A 411 -15.72 -32.89 -2.86
N ASP A 412 -16.35 -33.11 -4.01
CA ASP A 412 -17.77 -32.82 -4.22
C ASP A 412 -18.62 -33.53 -3.15
N GLY A 413 -19.51 -32.78 -2.50
CA GLY A 413 -20.29 -33.34 -1.39
C GLY A 413 -20.83 -32.30 -0.44
N ARG A 414 -21.46 -32.78 0.63
CA ARG A 414 -22.03 -31.93 1.69
C ARG A 414 -21.22 -32.07 2.97
N TYR A 415 -20.96 -30.95 3.62
CA TYR A 415 -20.08 -30.84 4.78
C TYR A 415 -20.75 -30.11 5.93
N THR A 416 -20.48 -30.60 7.14
CA THR A 416 -20.65 -29.86 8.38
C THR A 416 -19.32 -29.21 8.72
N ILE A 417 -19.25 -27.88 8.64
CA ILE A 417 -18.01 -27.15 8.94
C ILE A 417 -17.83 -26.96 10.45
N GLY A 418 -16.62 -26.59 10.86
CA GLY A 418 -16.29 -26.36 12.25
C GLY A 418 -15.35 -25.17 12.45
N LYS A 419 -14.56 -25.25 13.51
CA LYS A 419 -13.71 -24.15 13.98
C LYS A 419 -12.30 -24.26 13.43
N MET A 420 -11.67 -23.11 13.26
CA MET A 420 -10.23 -22.99 13.03
C MET A 420 -9.69 -22.02 14.07
N SER A 421 -8.85 -22.51 14.98
CA SER A 421 -8.36 -21.72 16.12
C SER A 421 -6.84 -21.79 16.20
N ALA A 422 -6.20 -20.63 16.36
CA ALA A 422 -4.75 -20.50 16.42
C ALA A 422 -4.03 -21.15 15.22
N LYS A 423 -4.59 -21.00 14.01
CA LYS A 423 -3.99 -21.50 12.78
C LYS A 423 -3.43 -20.34 11.98
N ASN A 424 -2.11 -20.30 11.88
CA ASN A 424 -1.39 -19.18 11.30
C ASN A 424 -0.56 -19.73 10.15
N GLY A 425 -0.95 -19.43 8.91
CA GLY A 425 -0.05 -19.53 7.77
C GLY A 425 0.89 -18.33 7.73
N THR A 426 1.64 -18.21 6.64
CA THR A 426 2.43 -17.00 6.32
C THR A 426 1.97 -16.44 4.98
N ALA A 427 2.44 -15.24 4.62
CA ALA A 427 2.16 -14.66 3.31
C ALA A 427 2.58 -15.59 2.15
N ASP A 428 3.75 -16.24 2.28
CA ASP A 428 4.28 -17.16 1.26
C ASP A 428 3.70 -18.57 1.37
N ARG A 429 3.18 -18.95 2.55
CA ARG A 429 2.63 -20.27 2.84
C ARG A 429 1.27 -20.16 3.53
N PRO A 430 0.23 -19.64 2.86
CA PRO A 430 -1.10 -19.57 3.45
C PRO A 430 -1.67 -20.98 3.64
N ILE A 431 -2.53 -21.14 4.65
CA ILE A 431 -3.39 -22.32 4.78
C ILE A 431 -4.55 -22.13 3.81
N THR A 432 -4.85 -23.12 2.98
CA THR A 432 -5.97 -23.06 2.02
C THR A 432 -6.98 -24.15 2.28
N VAL A 433 -8.26 -23.80 2.29
CA VAL A 433 -9.42 -24.71 2.40
C VAL A 433 -10.25 -24.51 1.13
N VAL A 434 -10.19 -25.46 0.22
CA VAL A 434 -10.64 -25.25 -1.17
C VAL A 434 -11.57 -26.36 -1.63
N ALA A 435 -12.57 -26.04 -2.47
CA ALA A 435 -13.29 -27.06 -3.21
C ALA A 435 -12.40 -27.66 -4.30
N ALA A 436 -12.46 -28.99 -4.49
CA ALA A 436 -11.84 -29.67 -5.64
C ALA A 436 -12.45 -29.16 -6.96
N ASN A 437 -13.77 -29.02 -6.99
CA ASN A 437 -14.52 -28.40 -8.07
C ASN A 437 -15.34 -27.25 -7.49
N ARG A 438 -15.10 -26.02 -7.98
CA ARG A 438 -15.76 -24.79 -7.50
C ARG A 438 -17.29 -24.97 -7.45
N GLY A 439 -17.87 -24.61 -6.31
CA GLY A 439 -19.31 -24.69 -6.05
C GLY A 439 -19.87 -26.10 -5.83
N LYS A 440 -19.04 -27.15 -5.83
CA LYS A 440 -19.49 -28.54 -5.61
C LYS A 440 -19.27 -29.07 -4.20
N ALA A 441 -18.39 -28.44 -3.41
CA ALA A 441 -18.28 -28.67 -1.98
C ALA A 441 -19.26 -27.74 -1.24
N VAL A 442 -20.35 -28.31 -0.73
CA VAL A 442 -21.46 -27.58 -0.08
C VAL A 442 -21.33 -27.65 1.42
N VAL A 443 -21.05 -26.53 2.08
CA VAL A 443 -21.15 -26.38 3.53
C VAL A 443 -22.62 -26.16 3.88
N SER A 444 -23.29 -27.24 4.28
CA SER A 444 -24.73 -27.23 4.55
C SER A 444 -25.09 -27.19 6.03
N ASP A 445 -24.12 -27.38 6.93
CA ASP A 445 -24.33 -27.38 8.37
C ASP A 445 -23.07 -26.92 9.13
N GLY A 446 -23.22 -26.65 10.42
CA GLY A 446 -22.17 -26.15 11.28
C GLY A 446 -21.98 -24.64 11.18
N GLN A 447 -20.98 -24.15 11.91
CA GLN A 447 -20.62 -22.75 11.94
C GLN A 447 -19.11 -22.64 11.73
N LEU A 448 -18.68 -21.89 10.70
CA LEU A 448 -17.28 -21.51 10.58
C LEU A 448 -16.96 -20.49 11.67
N ASP A 449 -15.96 -20.81 12.49
CA ASP A 449 -15.45 -19.93 13.54
C ASP A 449 -13.93 -19.90 13.45
N VAL A 450 -13.40 -18.87 12.79
CA VAL A 450 -11.96 -18.61 12.65
C VAL A 450 -11.55 -17.67 13.77
N THR A 451 -10.73 -18.14 14.69
CA THR A 451 -10.33 -17.36 15.88
C THR A 451 -8.81 -17.35 16.06
N GLY A 452 -8.23 -16.18 16.32
CA GLY A 452 -6.79 -16.02 16.59
C GLY A 452 -5.89 -16.60 15.50
N SER A 453 -6.33 -16.51 14.24
CA SER A 453 -5.71 -17.18 13.08
C SER A 453 -5.23 -16.15 12.05
N SER A 454 -4.29 -16.53 11.20
CA SER A 454 -3.79 -15.67 10.13
C SER A 454 -3.42 -16.40 8.84
N HIS A 455 -3.48 -15.68 7.72
CA HIS A 455 -3.13 -16.20 6.38
C HIS A 455 -3.87 -17.49 6.03
N VAL A 456 -5.20 -17.47 6.15
CA VAL A 456 -6.08 -18.59 5.80
C VAL A 456 -7.01 -18.18 4.67
N THR A 457 -7.10 -19.00 3.62
CA THR A 457 -8.02 -18.79 2.49
C THR A 457 -9.09 -19.86 2.43
N PHE A 458 -10.35 -19.46 2.29
CA PHE A 458 -11.49 -20.33 1.97
C PHE A 458 -11.94 -20.03 0.54
N GLU A 459 -11.79 -21.02 -0.35
CA GLU A 459 -11.99 -20.82 -1.78
C GLU A 459 -12.97 -21.81 -2.41
N GLY A 460 -13.87 -21.28 -3.23
CA GLY A 460 -14.67 -22.11 -4.15
C GLY A 460 -15.79 -22.90 -3.48
N LEU A 461 -16.15 -22.60 -2.25
CA LEU A 461 -17.16 -23.32 -1.48
C LEU A 461 -18.57 -22.77 -1.74
N GLN A 462 -19.58 -23.62 -1.60
CA GLN A 462 -20.99 -23.20 -1.55
C GLN A 462 -21.48 -23.24 -0.10
N TRP A 463 -22.07 -22.15 0.39
CA TRP A 463 -22.54 -22.00 1.76
C TRP A 463 -24.06 -21.95 1.79
N THR A 464 -24.67 -22.96 2.43
CA THR A 464 -26.12 -23.05 2.62
C THR A 464 -26.51 -23.31 4.07
N ASN A 465 -25.55 -23.31 4.99
CA ASN A 465 -25.76 -23.54 6.41
C ASN A 465 -26.61 -22.41 7.05
N GLY A 466 -27.13 -22.65 8.24
CA GLY A 466 -27.98 -21.69 8.96
C GLY A 466 -27.26 -20.81 9.99
N ASN A 467 -25.92 -20.73 9.96
CA ASN A 467 -25.12 -20.06 10.99
C ASN A 467 -24.14 -19.04 10.40
N THR A 468 -23.89 -17.97 11.15
CA THR A 468 -22.90 -16.93 10.81
C THR A 468 -21.49 -17.49 10.69
N LEU A 469 -20.79 -17.18 9.60
CA LEU A 469 -19.35 -17.35 9.49
C LEU A 469 -18.66 -16.24 10.29
N LYS A 470 -17.85 -16.61 11.28
CA LYS A 470 -17.17 -15.66 12.18
C LYS A 470 -15.67 -15.67 11.94
N ILE A 471 -15.10 -14.47 11.83
CA ILE A 471 -13.67 -14.20 11.83
C ILE A 471 -13.40 -13.31 13.04
N THR A 472 -12.78 -13.87 14.09
CA THR A 472 -12.62 -13.22 15.40
C THR A 472 -11.15 -13.08 15.77
N GLY A 473 -10.69 -11.86 16.02
CA GLY A 473 -9.30 -11.55 16.34
C GLY A 473 -8.30 -12.21 15.39
N SER A 474 -8.61 -12.15 14.09
CA SER A 474 -7.88 -12.86 13.03
C SER A 474 -7.61 -11.89 11.89
N ASN A 475 -6.51 -12.12 11.18
CA ASN A 475 -6.05 -11.21 10.12
C ASN A 475 -5.58 -11.96 8.88
N ASN A 476 -5.53 -11.28 7.73
CA ASN A 476 -5.14 -11.94 6.47
C ASN A 476 -6.00 -13.19 6.17
N ILE A 477 -7.26 -13.19 6.61
CA ILE A 477 -8.23 -14.23 6.27
C ILE A 477 -8.91 -13.83 4.97
N ARG A 478 -8.95 -14.75 4.00
CA ARG A 478 -9.53 -14.52 2.69
C ARG A 478 -10.72 -15.44 2.43
N LEU A 479 -11.89 -14.88 2.14
CA LEU A 479 -13.03 -15.62 1.59
C LEU A 479 -13.14 -15.25 0.11
N THR A 480 -12.80 -16.19 -0.78
CA THR A 480 -12.77 -15.91 -2.22
C THR A 480 -13.49 -16.93 -3.08
N ARG A 481 -14.13 -16.48 -4.16
CA ARG A 481 -14.78 -17.35 -5.14
C ARG A 481 -15.85 -18.28 -4.57
N ASN A 482 -16.51 -17.87 -3.49
CA ASN A 482 -17.55 -18.65 -2.84
C ASN A 482 -18.95 -18.22 -3.29
N HIS A 483 -19.91 -19.12 -3.14
CA HIS A 483 -21.33 -18.82 -3.31
C HIS A 483 -22.04 -18.91 -1.95
N PHE A 484 -22.50 -17.78 -1.44
CA PHE A 484 -23.29 -17.66 -0.21
C PHE A 484 -24.78 -17.58 -0.52
N ARG A 485 -25.54 -18.54 0.00
CA ARG A 485 -27.00 -18.57 0.01
C ARG A 485 -27.46 -19.32 1.27
N LEU A 486 -27.20 -18.70 2.42
CA LEU A 486 -27.44 -19.33 3.72
C LEU A 486 -28.94 -19.55 3.97
N THR A 487 -29.27 -20.55 4.78
CA THR A 487 -30.66 -20.83 5.16
C THR A 487 -31.04 -19.99 6.37
N GLU A 488 -32.08 -19.16 6.26
CA GLU A 488 -32.49 -18.23 7.32
C GLU A 488 -33.84 -18.62 7.93
N THR A 489 -33.88 -18.91 9.23
CA THR A 489 -35.13 -19.09 9.98
C THR A 489 -35.45 -17.91 10.90
N SER A 490 -34.49 -17.00 11.09
CA SER A 490 -34.56 -15.80 11.91
C SER A 490 -33.45 -14.83 11.47
N ALA A 491 -33.35 -13.68 12.16
CA ALA A 491 -32.28 -12.70 11.91
C ALA A 491 -30.89 -13.35 11.94
N LEU A 492 -30.08 -13.07 10.91
CA LEU A 492 -28.77 -13.68 10.69
C LEU A 492 -27.84 -12.73 9.93
N LYS A 493 -26.66 -12.48 10.50
CA LYS A 493 -25.51 -11.93 9.76
C LYS A 493 -24.76 -13.07 9.12
N TRP A 494 -24.48 -13.02 7.82
CA TRP A 494 -23.85 -14.15 7.13
C TRP A 494 -22.35 -14.22 7.40
N VAL A 495 -21.62 -13.15 7.13
CA VAL A 495 -20.19 -13.02 7.46
C VAL A 495 -20.00 -11.93 8.50
N LEU A 496 -19.34 -12.25 9.60
CA LEU A 496 -19.01 -11.31 10.68
C LEU A 496 -17.50 -11.31 10.95
N ILE A 497 -16.88 -10.15 10.76
CA ILE A 497 -15.50 -9.89 11.18
C ILE A 497 -15.53 -9.07 12.47
N GLY A 498 -14.86 -9.53 13.52
CA GLY A 498 -14.83 -8.87 14.82
C GLY A 498 -13.67 -9.33 15.70
N GLY A 499 -13.66 -8.94 16.97
CA GLY A 499 -12.58 -9.23 17.91
C GLY A 499 -11.39 -8.27 17.83
N ALA A 500 -10.66 -8.17 18.95
CA ALA A 500 -9.43 -7.39 19.01
C ALA A 500 -8.36 -7.98 18.06
N ASN A 501 -7.60 -7.11 17.39
CA ASN A 501 -6.57 -7.47 16.41
C ASN A 501 -7.07 -8.09 15.10
N SER A 502 -8.36 -7.97 14.77
CA SER A 502 -8.80 -8.24 13.39
C SER A 502 -8.39 -7.11 12.46
N HIS A 503 -7.77 -7.47 11.34
CA HIS A 503 -7.34 -6.55 10.30
C HIS A 503 -6.96 -7.27 8.99
N HIS A 504 -6.86 -6.55 7.88
CA HIS A 504 -6.34 -7.06 6.59
C HIS A 504 -7.05 -8.32 6.09
N ASN A 505 -8.32 -8.52 6.44
CA ASN A 505 -9.12 -9.60 5.88
C ASN A 505 -9.65 -9.19 4.50
N ARG A 506 -9.86 -10.17 3.62
CA ARG A 506 -10.33 -9.91 2.25
C ARG A 506 -11.53 -10.79 1.92
N ILE A 507 -12.62 -10.15 1.49
CA ILE A 507 -13.81 -10.83 0.99
C ILE A 507 -13.94 -10.47 -0.47
N ASP A 508 -13.59 -11.39 -1.37
CA ASP A 508 -13.51 -11.07 -2.80
C ASP A 508 -14.06 -12.12 -3.76
N HIS A 509 -14.55 -11.69 -4.94
CA HIS A 509 -15.06 -12.60 -5.97
C HIS A 509 -16.15 -13.55 -5.46
N ASN A 510 -16.97 -13.17 -4.48
CA ASN A 510 -18.04 -14.03 -4.00
C ASN A 510 -19.41 -13.63 -4.58
N LEU A 511 -20.34 -14.58 -4.62
CA LEU A 511 -21.76 -14.30 -4.86
C LEU A 511 -22.50 -14.39 -3.52
N PHE A 512 -23.23 -13.34 -3.17
CA PHE A 512 -24.17 -13.29 -2.04
C PHE A 512 -25.57 -13.03 -2.61
N GLU A 513 -26.51 -13.96 -2.42
CA GLU A 513 -27.85 -13.83 -3.01
C GLU A 513 -29.00 -14.36 -2.14
N ASP A 514 -30.21 -13.83 -2.34
CA ASP A 514 -31.47 -14.33 -1.76
C ASP A 514 -31.53 -14.29 -0.23
N LYS A 515 -31.31 -13.11 0.35
CA LYS A 515 -31.44 -12.86 1.80
C LYS A 515 -32.77 -12.18 2.13
N HIS A 516 -33.52 -12.76 3.06
CA HIS A 516 -34.91 -12.35 3.37
C HIS A 516 -35.22 -12.13 4.84
N GLN A 517 -34.28 -12.44 5.74
CA GLN A 517 -34.38 -12.11 7.17
C GLN A 517 -33.45 -10.95 7.53
N LEU A 518 -33.71 -10.29 8.67
CA LEU A 518 -32.82 -9.27 9.23
C LEU A 518 -31.37 -9.77 9.39
N GLY A 519 -30.43 -8.85 9.51
CA GLY A 519 -28.98 -9.04 9.46
C GLY A 519 -28.40 -8.67 8.10
N ASN A 520 -27.08 -8.82 7.94
CA ASN A 520 -26.35 -8.36 6.76
C ASN A 520 -25.75 -9.53 5.97
N PHE A 521 -25.38 -9.32 4.70
CA PHE A 521 -24.45 -10.23 4.04
C PHE A 521 -23.07 -10.15 4.72
N ILE A 522 -22.55 -8.94 4.90
CA ILE A 522 -21.25 -8.72 5.54
C ILE A 522 -21.38 -7.69 6.66
N THR A 523 -20.85 -8.03 7.83
CA THR A 523 -20.63 -7.10 8.93
C THR A 523 -19.13 -7.06 9.28
N ILE A 524 -18.54 -5.86 9.22
CA ILE A 524 -17.17 -5.61 9.68
C ILE A 524 -17.24 -4.80 10.98
N ASP A 525 -17.25 -5.47 12.13
CA ASP A 525 -17.24 -4.83 13.43
C ASP A 525 -15.77 -4.66 13.91
N GLY A 526 -15.37 -5.30 15.00
CA GLY A 526 -14.03 -5.17 15.59
C GLY A 526 -14.08 -5.52 17.07
N SER A 527 -13.33 -4.80 17.90
CA SER A 527 -13.49 -4.85 19.36
C SER A 527 -14.56 -3.87 19.85
N ASP A 528 -14.84 -3.88 21.16
CA ASP A 528 -15.74 -2.94 21.81
C ASP A 528 -15.31 -1.46 21.66
N THR A 529 -14.06 -1.21 21.28
CA THR A 529 -13.45 0.12 21.20
C THR A 529 -12.96 0.51 19.81
N ARG A 530 -12.83 -0.43 18.88
CA ARG A 530 -12.22 -0.18 17.58
C ARG A 530 -12.76 -1.11 16.50
N GLN A 531 -13.02 -0.54 15.33
CA GLN A 531 -13.36 -1.30 14.12
C GLN A 531 -12.14 -2.12 13.60
N SER A 532 -12.39 -3.22 12.89
CA SER A 532 -11.38 -4.10 12.26
C SER A 532 -10.66 -3.41 11.09
N GLN A 533 -9.33 -3.34 11.11
CA GLN A 533 -8.64 -2.35 10.28
C GLN A 533 -8.17 -2.87 8.92
N HIS A 534 -8.19 -2.05 7.87
CA HIS A 534 -7.66 -2.38 6.53
C HIS A 534 -8.29 -3.62 5.88
N ASP A 535 -9.53 -3.96 6.25
CA ASP A 535 -10.27 -5.02 5.57
C ASP A 535 -10.67 -4.55 4.16
N ARG A 536 -10.73 -5.49 3.21
CA ARG A 536 -11.07 -5.22 1.80
C ARG A 536 -12.24 -6.09 1.35
N ILE A 537 -13.24 -5.46 0.73
CA ILE A 537 -14.41 -6.11 0.13
C ILE A 537 -14.42 -5.75 -1.35
N ASP A 538 -14.07 -6.68 -2.22
CA ASP A 538 -13.88 -6.38 -3.64
C ASP A 538 -14.36 -7.43 -4.65
N HIS A 539 -14.84 -7.00 -5.82
CA HIS A 539 -15.30 -7.90 -6.89
C HIS A 539 -16.41 -8.88 -6.48
N ASN A 540 -17.21 -8.56 -5.46
CA ASN A 540 -18.35 -9.40 -5.06
C ASN A 540 -19.62 -9.00 -5.83
N HIS A 541 -20.47 -9.99 -6.05
CA HIS A 541 -21.82 -9.80 -6.54
C HIS A 541 -22.79 -9.94 -5.35
N PHE A 542 -23.41 -8.84 -4.94
CA PHE A 542 -24.50 -8.81 -3.99
C PHE A 542 -25.82 -8.64 -4.74
N ARG A 543 -26.75 -9.57 -4.55
CA ARG A 543 -28.08 -9.43 -5.17
C ARG A 543 -29.23 -9.91 -4.32
N ASP A 544 -30.40 -9.36 -4.61
CA ASP A 544 -31.69 -9.88 -4.13
C ASP A 544 -31.76 -10.02 -2.58
N ILE A 545 -31.29 -8.99 -1.87
CA ILE A 545 -31.56 -8.81 -0.44
C ILE A 545 -32.83 -7.98 -0.29
N GLY A 546 -33.84 -8.49 0.41
CA GLY A 546 -35.12 -7.79 0.57
C GLY A 546 -36.24 -8.69 1.12
N PRO A 547 -37.45 -8.15 1.35
CA PRO A 547 -37.90 -6.78 1.07
C PRO A 547 -37.36 -5.74 2.05
N ARG A 548 -37.57 -4.45 1.76
CA ARG A 548 -37.11 -3.32 2.58
C ARG A 548 -37.66 -3.38 4.01
N ALA A 549 -36.76 -3.57 4.95
CA ALA A 549 -36.97 -3.42 6.39
C ALA A 549 -36.70 -1.97 6.82
N GLN A 550 -37.08 -1.65 8.06
CA GLN A 550 -36.82 -0.33 8.64
C GLN A 550 -35.34 -0.12 9.01
N ASN A 551 -34.66 -1.19 9.44
CA ASN A 551 -33.27 -1.19 9.90
C ASN A 551 -32.73 -2.64 9.99
N GLU A 552 -31.41 -2.79 10.08
CA GLU A 552 -30.68 -4.06 10.22
C GLU A 552 -30.88 -5.02 9.05
N MET A 553 -30.95 -4.53 7.81
CA MET A 553 -30.96 -5.41 6.63
C MET A 553 -30.06 -4.87 5.50
N GLU A 554 -29.00 -4.16 5.89
CA GLU A 554 -27.99 -3.64 4.95
C GLU A 554 -27.26 -4.80 4.23
N ALA A 555 -26.87 -4.63 2.98
CA ALA A 555 -26.00 -5.60 2.32
C ALA A 555 -24.63 -5.65 3.04
N ILE A 556 -24.06 -4.49 3.32
CA ILE A 556 -22.79 -4.35 4.05
C ILE A 556 -22.94 -3.35 5.19
N ARG A 557 -22.41 -3.70 6.36
CA ARG A 557 -22.22 -2.78 7.48
C ARG A 557 -20.76 -2.74 7.92
N VAL A 558 -20.17 -1.55 7.99
CA VAL A 558 -18.79 -1.32 8.45
C VAL A 558 -18.83 -0.55 9.76
N GLY A 559 -18.63 -1.24 10.88
CA GLY A 559 -18.70 -0.71 12.23
C GLY A 559 -20.12 -0.57 12.77
N TRP A 560 -20.23 0.13 13.89
CA TRP A 560 -21.49 0.49 14.55
C TRP A 560 -21.31 1.78 15.37
N SER A 561 -22.41 2.36 15.87
CA SER A 561 -22.38 3.67 16.51
C SER A 561 -21.37 3.78 17.66
N ALA A 562 -21.23 2.76 18.51
CA ALA A 562 -20.36 2.81 19.69
C ALA A 562 -18.86 2.92 19.36
N ILE A 563 -18.41 2.43 18.20
CA ILE A 563 -17.00 2.52 17.75
C ILE A 563 -16.84 3.51 16.59
N SER A 564 -17.84 4.32 16.30
CA SER A 564 -17.84 5.21 15.14
C SER A 564 -16.72 6.25 15.13
N GLY A 565 -16.18 6.59 16.32
CA GLY A 565 -15.00 7.43 16.46
C GLY A 565 -13.67 6.75 16.13
N SER A 566 -13.65 5.45 15.85
CA SER A 566 -12.43 4.71 15.49
C SER A 566 -12.20 4.67 13.98
N SER A 567 -10.93 4.62 13.57
CA SER A 567 -10.52 4.56 12.16
C SER A 567 -10.41 3.13 11.68
N GLY A 568 -11.08 2.85 10.56
CA GLY A 568 -11.15 1.53 9.99
C GLY A 568 -10.29 1.29 8.78
N PHE A 569 -10.15 2.29 7.90
CA PHE A 569 -9.43 2.12 6.63
C PHE A 569 -9.96 0.96 5.79
N THR A 570 -11.22 0.57 5.99
CA THR A 570 -11.86 -0.49 5.19
C THR A 570 -12.09 0.03 3.78
N VAL A 571 -11.79 -0.79 2.78
CA VAL A 571 -12.01 -0.48 1.36
C VAL A 571 -13.11 -1.39 0.81
N VAL A 572 -14.20 -0.78 0.37
CA VAL A 572 -15.28 -1.47 -0.37
C VAL A 572 -15.21 -1.02 -1.83
N GLU A 573 -14.73 -1.88 -2.72
CA GLU A 573 -14.48 -1.47 -4.10
C GLU A 573 -14.84 -2.48 -5.17
N ALA A 574 -15.15 -2.00 -6.37
CA ALA A 574 -15.41 -2.86 -7.52
C ALA A 574 -16.47 -3.96 -7.26
N ASN A 575 -17.47 -3.70 -6.42
CA ASN A 575 -18.58 -4.62 -6.18
C ASN A 575 -19.83 -4.23 -6.98
N LEU A 576 -20.64 -5.22 -7.32
CA LEU A 576 -21.93 -5.03 -7.95
C LEU A 576 -23.05 -5.31 -6.94
N PHE A 577 -23.96 -4.36 -6.79
CA PHE A 577 -25.17 -4.45 -5.98
C PHE A 577 -26.39 -4.40 -6.91
N GLU A 578 -27.11 -5.51 -7.05
CA GLU A 578 -28.33 -5.58 -7.89
C GLU A 578 -29.55 -5.91 -7.04
N ASN A 579 -30.61 -5.11 -7.11
CA ASN A 579 -31.83 -5.31 -6.31
C ASN A 579 -31.53 -5.50 -4.81
N CYS A 580 -30.55 -4.76 -4.29
CA CYS A 580 -30.26 -4.74 -2.87
C CYS A 580 -31.25 -3.80 -2.20
N ASP A 581 -32.43 -4.34 -1.86
CA ASP A 581 -33.59 -3.59 -1.40
C ASP A 581 -33.88 -3.79 0.09
N GLY A 582 -32.95 -4.38 0.84
CA GLY A 582 -33.17 -4.81 2.23
C GLY A 582 -33.38 -3.67 3.22
N ASP A 583 -32.75 -2.52 3.02
CA ASP A 583 -32.67 -1.45 4.02
C ASP A 583 -32.55 -0.09 3.33
N PRO A 584 -32.99 1.03 3.94
CA PRO A 584 -32.57 2.36 3.50
C PRO A 584 -31.07 2.55 3.26
N GLU A 585 -30.23 1.73 3.88
CA GLU A 585 -28.78 1.71 3.74
C GLU A 585 -28.33 0.42 3.04
N ILE A 586 -28.05 0.49 1.74
CA ILE A 586 -27.48 -0.66 0.99
C ILE A 586 -26.11 -0.99 1.58
N VAL A 587 -25.28 0.04 1.75
CA VAL A 587 -23.99 -0.02 2.45
C VAL A 587 -24.03 1.03 3.55
N SER A 588 -23.78 0.62 4.79
CA SER A 588 -23.77 1.52 5.94
C SER A 588 -22.40 1.58 6.61
N VAL A 589 -21.72 2.70 6.43
CA VAL A 589 -20.42 3.01 7.01
C VAL A 589 -20.61 3.73 8.33
N LYS A 590 -20.14 3.12 9.41
CA LYS A 590 -20.34 3.53 10.81
C LYS A 590 -19.01 3.65 11.56
N SER A 591 -17.91 4.02 10.89
CA SER A 591 -16.59 4.31 11.45
C SER A 591 -15.81 5.33 10.58
N ASN A 592 -14.66 5.82 11.06
CA ASN A 592 -13.86 6.82 10.34
C ASN A 592 -12.98 6.22 9.24
N ASP A 593 -12.56 7.08 8.30
CA ASP A 593 -11.44 6.86 7.36
C ASP A 593 -11.63 5.65 6.41
N ASN A 594 -12.88 5.30 6.09
CA ASN A 594 -13.17 4.22 5.14
C ASN A 594 -13.33 4.75 3.71
N THR A 595 -13.09 3.87 2.73
CA THR A 595 -13.24 4.18 1.30
C THR A 595 -14.27 3.28 0.65
N VAL A 596 -15.19 3.85 -0.11
CA VAL A 596 -16.13 3.12 -0.96
C VAL A 596 -16.04 3.64 -2.40
N ARG A 597 -15.48 2.84 -3.31
CA ARG A 597 -15.14 3.29 -4.66
C ARG A 597 -15.42 2.30 -5.77
N TYR A 598 -15.66 2.77 -6.99
CA TYR A 598 -15.75 1.91 -8.19
C TYR A 598 -16.86 0.85 -8.12
N ASN A 599 -17.82 0.99 -7.22
CA ASN A 599 -18.94 0.05 -7.11
C ASN A 599 -20.05 0.44 -8.07
N THR A 600 -20.86 -0.54 -8.46
CA THR A 600 -22.08 -0.32 -9.27
C THR A 600 -23.30 -0.71 -8.47
N PHE A 601 -24.22 0.24 -8.29
CA PHE A 601 -25.52 0.05 -7.67
C PHE A 601 -26.58 0.07 -8.76
N ARG A 602 -27.18 -1.08 -9.05
CA ARG A 602 -28.20 -1.23 -10.08
C ARG A 602 -29.53 -1.54 -9.45
N THR A 603 -30.55 -0.74 -9.80
CA THR A 603 -31.95 -0.97 -9.42
C THR A 603 -32.13 -1.36 -7.95
N SER A 604 -31.36 -0.74 -7.05
CA SER A 604 -31.31 -1.08 -5.62
C SER A 604 -31.98 0.02 -4.80
N GLN A 605 -32.95 -0.36 -3.98
CA GLN A 605 -33.74 0.54 -3.15
C GLN A 605 -32.98 0.89 -1.87
N GLY A 606 -32.57 2.15 -1.71
CA GLY A 606 -31.73 2.62 -0.60
C GLY A 606 -30.51 3.40 -1.06
N THR A 607 -29.54 3.58 -0.17
CA THR A 607 -28.38 4.46 -0.37
C THR A 607 -27.06 3.85 0.11
N LEU A 608 -25.95 4.30 -0.46
CA LEU A 608 -24.63 4.24 0.16
C LEU A 608 -24.56 5.32 1.25
N THR A 609 -24.59 4.93 2.53
CA THR A 609 -24.65 5.88 3.65
C THR A 609 -23.37 5.89 4.48
N HIS A 610 -22.74 7.06 4.63
CA HIS A 610 -21.85 7.32 5.76
C HIS A 610 -22.71 7.69 6.97
N ARG A 611 -23.10 6.68 7.74
CA ARG A 611 -24.13 6.82 8.78
C ARG A 611 -23.57 7.38 10.08
N HIS A 612 -22.36 6.98 10.45
CA HIS A 612 -21.60 7.48 11.59
C HIS A 612 -20.10 7.51 11.27
N GLY A 613 -19.33 8.32 12.01
CA GLY A 613 -17.90 8.51 11.77
C GLY A 613 -17.64 9.64 10.77
N ASN A 614 -16.37 9.83 10.43
CA ASN A 614 -15.84 11.01 9.73
C ASN A 614 -14.77 10.61 8.70
N ARG A 615 -14.40 11.54 7.82
CA ARG A 615 -13.27 11.41 6.87
C ARG A 615 -13.39 10.25 5.88
N GLY A 616 -14.60 9.75 5.61
CA GLY A 616 -14.83 8.77 4.56
C GLY A 616 -14.69 9.35 3.14
N ALA A 617 -14.25 8.50 2.20
CA ALA A 617 -14.12 8.84 0.79
C ALA A 617 -15.04 7.96 -0.08
N PHE A 618 -15.86 8.60 -0.91
CA PHE A 618 -16.85 7.95 -1.78
C PHE A 618 -16.67 8.42 -3.21
N TYR A 619 -16.13 7.56 -4.09
CA TYR A 619 -15.79 8.04 -5.42
C TYR A 619 -15.80 7.00 -6.54
N GLY A 620 -16.01 7.46 -7.77
CA GLY A 620 -16.04 6.59 -8.94
C GLY A 620 -17.16 5.54 -8.90
N ASN A 621 -18.20 5.73 -8.07
CA ASN A 621 -19.30 4.79 -7.99
C ASN A 621 -20.37 5.13 -9.04
N PHE A 622 -21.02 4.11 -9.58
CA PHE A 622 -22.12 4.22 -10.53
C PHE A 622 -23.44 3.85 -9.88
N PHE A 623 -24.42 4.76 -9.89
CA PHE A 623 -25.77 4.53 -9.39
C PHE A 623 -26.76 4.58 -10.56
N LEU A 624 -27.31 3.43 -10.92
CA LEU A 624 -28.18 3.23 -12.07
C LEU A 624 -29.56 2.80 -11.57
N GLY A 625 -30.46 3.77 -11.39
CA GLY A 625 -31.77 3.55 -10.78
C GLY A 625 -32.76 2.76 -11.64
N GLY A 626 -32.62 2.84 -12.96
CA GLY A 626 -33.53 2.17 -13.90
C GLY A 626 -35.00 2.58 -13.74
N GLY A 627 -35.27 3.73 -13.13
CA GLY A 627 -36.64 4.19 -12.81
C GLY A 627 -37.33 3.41 -11.69
N LYS A 628 -36.65 2.48 -11.01
CA LYS A 628 -37.22 1.76 -9.86
C LYS A 628 -37.45 2.74 -8.70
N ALA A 629 -38.58 2.59 -8.02
CA ALA A 629 -38.97 3.42 -6.88
C ALA A 629 -37.94 3.40 -5.74
N GLU A 630 -37.76 4.54 -5.07
CA GLU A 630 -36.92 4.69 -3.88
C GLU A 630 -35.45 4.25 -4.08
N THR A 631 -34.97 4.29 -5.32
CA THR A 631 -33.56 4.18 -5.64
C THR A 631 -32.84 5.48 -5.28
N GLY A 632 -31.81 5.39 -4.43
CA GLY A 632 -31.02 6.53 -3.99
C GLY A 632 -29.55 6.38 -4.33
N GLY A 633 -28.76 7.40 -4.00
CA GLY A 633 -27.33 7.42 -4.24
C GLY A 633 -26.53 7.45 -2.94
N ILE A 634 -25.90 8.58 -2.64
CA ILE A 634 -25.03 8.75 -1.47
C ILE A 634 -25.72 9.60 -0.41
N ARG A 635 -25.61 9.18 0.85
CA ARG A 635 -26.07 9.95 2.01
C ARG A 635 -24.94 10.10 3.04
N ILE A 636 -24.72 11.32 3.55
CA ILE A 636 -23.64 11.57 4.52
C ILE A 636 -24.10 12.33 5.76
N TYR A 637 -23.48 11.96 6.89
CA TYR A 637 -23.48 12.64 8.20
C TYR A 637 -22.05 12.68 8.73
N GLY A 638 -21.72 13.61 9.61
CA GLY A 638 -20.35 13.77 10.13
C GLY A 638 -19.48 14.67 9.27
N GLN A 639 -18.17 14.66 9.48
CA GLN A 639 -17.28 15.69 8.96
C GLN A 639 -16.18 15.18 8.03
N ASP A 640 -15.69 16.11 7.19
CA ASP A 640 -14.48 15.96 6.36
C ASP A 640 -14.59 14.85 5.30
N HIS A 641 -15.80 14.56 4.83
CA HIS A 641 -16.04 13.56 3.78
C HIS A 641 -15.64 14.06 2.40
N LYS A 642 -15.19 13.13 1.55
CA LYS A 642 -14.92 13.38 0.13
C LYS A 642 -15.91 12.60 -0.72
N VAL A 643 -16.64 13.27 -1.60
CA VAL A 643 -17.60 12.66 -2.54
C VAL A 643 -17.28 13.15 -3.95
N TYR A 644 -16.68 12.31 -4.78
CA TYR A 644 -16.19 12.77 -6.09
C TYR A 644 -16.22 11.73 -7.20
N ASN A 645 -16.23 12.14 -8.46
CA ASN A 645 -16.27 11.25 -9.63
C ASN A 645 -17.41 10.21 -9.62
N ASN A 646 -18.49 10.44 -8.88
CA ASN A 646 -19.62 9.52 -8.87
C ASN A 646 -20.61 9.88 -9.98
N TYR A 647 -21.23 8.86 -10.57
CA TYR A 647 -22.23 8.99 -11.62
C TYR A 647 -23.59 8.51 -11.12
N PHE A 648 -24.62 9.36 -11.24
CA PHE A 648 -25.98 9.10 -10.77
C PHE A 648 -26.99 9.26 -11.89
N GLU A 649 -27.71 8.20 -12.25
CA GLU A 649 -28.70 8.23 -13.33
C GLU A 649 -30.02 7.56 -12.95
N GLY A 650 -31.12 8.28 -13.23
CA GLY A 650 -32.47 7.73 -13.17
C GLY A 650 -32.91 7.26 -11.78
N LEU A 651 -32.34 7.83 -10.72
CA LEU A 651 -32.71 7.58 -9.34
C LEU A 651 -34.01 8.29 -8.99
N THR A 652 -34.90 7.63 -8.25
CA THR A 652 -36.26 8.14 -7.99
C THR A 652 -36.49 8.58 -6.54
N GLY A 653 -35.54 8.31 -5.64
CA GLY A 653 -35.64 8.69 -4.24
C GLY A 653 -35.47 10.19 -3.98
N SER A 654 -35.84 10.62 -2.78
CA SER A 654 -35.72 12.01 -2.30
C SER A 654 -35.50 12.04 -0.78
N GLY A 655 -35.11 13.19 -0.23
CA GLY A 655 -34.80 13.32 1.19
C GLY A 655 -33.71 12.34 1.64
N HIS A 656 -34.08 11.31 2.41
CA HIS A 656 -33.16 10.25 2.82
C HIS A 656 -32.59 9.41 1.67
N ASP A 657 -33.30 9.33 0.55
CA ASP A 657 -32.96 8.51 -0.61
C ASP A 657 -32.64 9.36 -1.86
N ALA A 658 -32.28 10.65 -1.71
CA ALA A 658 -31.87 11.48 -2.85
C ALA A 658 -30.60 10.90 -3.54
N ALA A 659 -30.33 11.32 -4.79
CA ALA A 659 -29.10 10.93 -5.48
C ALA A 659 -27.84 11.34 -4.70
N LEU A 660 -27.84 12.55 -4.13
CA LEU A 660 -26.90 12.95 -3.11
C LEU A 660 -27.61 13.72 -2.00
N GLN A 661 -27.49 13.21 -0.76
CA GLN A 661 -27.97 13.86 0.44
C GLN A 661 -26.80 14.30 1.33
N VAL A 662 -26.63 15.61 1.49
CA VAL A 662 -25.73 16.23 2.47
C VAL A 662 -26.56 16.76 3.62
N ASP A 663 -26.71 15.99 4.70
CA ASP A 663 -27.65 16.35 5.77
C ASP A 663 -27.08 17.32 6.79
N GLY A 664 -27.96 18.06 7.45
CA GLY A 664 -27.57 18.94 8.54
C GLY A 664 -27.59 18.26 9.91
N GLY A 665 -28.16 17.07 10.06
CA GLY A 665 -28.12 16.33 11.34
C GLY A 665 -29.03 16.91 12.44
N ASP A 666 -29.26 16.10 13.48
CA ASP A 666 -30.07 16.42 14.65
C ASP A 666 -29.23 16.80 15.88
N VAL A 667 -27.92 16.53 15.84
CA VAL A 667 -26.91 16.94 16.82
C VAL A 667 -25.74 17.65 16.12
N ASP A 668 -25.04 18.49 16.88
CA ASP A 668 -23.96 19.33 16.37
C ASP A 668 -22.65 19.06 17.11
N ASN A 669 -22.24 19.91 18.06
CA ASN A 669 -20.98 19.78 18.80
C ASN A 669 -21.03 18.80 19.98
N SER A 670 -22.23 18.29 20.29
CA SER A 670 -22.49 17.37 21.40
C SER A 670 -23.74 16.56 21.09
N GLY A 671 -23.73 15.28 21.46
CA GLY A 671 -24.80 14.35 21.16
C GLY A 671 -24.39 12.91 21.42
N ALA A 672 -25.35 11.99 21.31
CA ALA A 672 -25.07 10.57 21.38
C ALA A 672 -24.39 10.08 20.09
N LEU A 673 -23.52 9.06 20.18
CA LEU A 673 -22.81 8.54 19.01
C LEU A 673 -23.74 7.95 17.94
N ASN A 674 -24.94 7.51 18.31
CA ASN A 674 -25.97 6.98 17.40
C ASN A 674 -26.86 8.05 16.76
N ALA A 675 -26.66 9.32 17.10
CA ALA A 675 -27.40 10.44 16.50
C ALA A 675 -26.98 10.71 15.04
N HIS A 676 -27.61 11.69 14.40
CA HIS A 676 -27.28 12.16 13.06
C HIS A 676 -26.42 13.40 13.21
N TRP A 677 -25.11 13.21 13.11
CA TRP A 677 -24.16 14.30 13.30
C TRP A 677 -24.18 15.26 12.11
N ARG A 678 -24.21 16.56 12.43
CA ARG A 678 -24.18 17.63 11.45
C ARG A 678 -23.01 17.50 10.49
N VAL A 679 -23.27 17.73 9.21
CA VAL A 679 -22.19 17.72 8.22
C VAL A 679 -21.35 18.98 8.29
N TYR A 680 -20.03 18.77 8.39
CA TYR A 680 -19.01 19.82 8.31
C TYR A 680 -17.98 19.50 7.24
N ARG A 681 -17.60 20.50 6.44
CA ARG A 681 -16.47 20.43 5.50
C ARG A 681 -16.51 19.22 4.56
N ALA A 682 -17.70 18.80 4.13
CA ALA A 682 -17.81 17.83 3.07
C ALA A 682 -17.32 18.46 1.76
N THR A 683 -16.56 17.70 0.97
CA THR A 683 -16.07 18.12 -0.34
C THR A 683 -16.77 17.27 -1.41
N VAL A 684 -17.71 17.89 -2.13
CA VAL A 684 -18.55 17.27 -3.16
C VAL A 684 -18.14 17.83 -4.52
N VAL A 685 -17.31 17.07 -5.25
CA VAL A 685 -16.65 17.59 -6.45
C VAL A 685 -16.66 16.65 -7.64
N ASN A 686 -16.74 17.16 -8.86
CA ASN A 686 -16.63 16.33 -10.07
C ASN A 686 -17.62 15.15 -10.11
N ASN A 687 -18.86 15.32 -9.66
CA ASN A 687 -19.90 14.29 -9.80
C ASN A 687 -20.83 14.62 -10.99
N THR A 688 -21.41 13.60 -11.62
CA THR A 688 -22.38 13.76 -12.72
C THR A 688 -23.73 13.19 -12.32
N PHE A 689 -24.79 13.99 -12.46
CA PHE A 689 -26.16 13.64 -12.15
C PHE A 689 -27.05 13.83 -13.38
N VAL A 690 -27.76 12.77 -13.79
CA VAL A 690 -28.59 12.74 -15.00
C VAL A 690 -29.99 12.21 -14.67
N ASP A 691 -31.00 13.04 -14.90
CA ASP A 691 -32.42 12.65 -14.87
C ASP A 691 -32.88 11.96 -13.57
N ASN A 692 -32.29 12.34 -12.43
CA ASN A 692 -32.76 11.91 -11.12
C ASN A 692 -33.99 12.73 -10.68
N ALA A 693 -34.91 12.12 -9.95
CA ALA A 693 -36.07 12.80 -9.36
C ALA A 693 -35.64 13.86 -8.32
N SER A 694 -34.59 13.56 -7.55
CA SER A 694 -33.89 14.51 -6.69
C SER A 694 -32.38 14.32 -6.82
N ASN A 695 -31.69 15.37 -7.25
CA ASN A 695 -30.26 15.32 -7.54
C ASN A 695 -29.44 15.61 -6.26
N ILE A 696 -29.10 16.87 -5.99
CA ILE A 696 -28.36 17.26 -4.79
C ILE A 696 -29.32 17.90 -3.79
N GLU A 697 -29.52 17.28 -2.63
CA GLU A 697 -30.27 17.83 -1.51
C GLU A 697 -29.34 18.19 -0.33
N ILE A 698 -29.50 19.42 0.17
CA ILE A 698 -28.66 20.00 1.23
C ILE A 698 -29.54 20.36 2.43
N GLY A 699 -29.31 19.68 3.56
CA GLY A 699 -30.00 19.91 4.83
C GLY A 699 -31.45 19.47 4.85
N ALA A 700 -31.79 18.36 4.18
CA ALA A 700 -33.19 17.93 4.01
C ALA A 700 -33.88 17.47 5.30
N ASN A 701 -33.30 16.52 6.04
CA ASN A 701 -34.09 15.68 6.95
C ASN A 701 -34.11 16.17 8.40
N TYR A 702 -33.03 16.77 8.90
CA TYR A 702 -32.90 17.12 10.33
C TYR A 702 -32.77 18.62 10.62
N LYS A 703 -32.71 18.99 11.89
CA LYS A 703 -32.84 20.37 12.38
C LYS A 703 -31.79 21.33 11.82
N PHE A 704 -30.52 20.95 11.83
CA PHE A 704 -29.44 21.87 11.48
C PHE A 704 -29.22 21.93 9.96
N ALA A 705 -28.37 22.85 9.50
CA ALA A 705 -27.94 22.96 8.11
C ALA A 705 -26.45 22.57 8.00
N PRO A 706 -25.97 21.97 6.90
CA PRO A 706 -24.54 21.69 6.71
C PRO A 706 -23.65 22.94 6.80
N VAL A 707 -22.38 22.77 7.14
CA VAL A 707 -21.42 23.87 7.38
C VAL A 707 -20.14 23.67 6.59
N ASP A 708 -19.56 24.76 6.09
CA ASP A 708 -18.23 24.86 5.47
C ASP A 708 -17.99 23.83 4.34
N SER A 709 -19.06 23.36 3.70
CA SER A 709 -18.98 22.32 2.67
C SER A 709 -18.75 22.92 1.29
N VAL A 710 -18.01 22.21 0.45
CA VAL A 710 -17.67 22.59 -0.92
C VAL A 710 -18.49 21.79 -1.90
N PHE A 711 -19.14 22.48 -2.85
CA PHE A 711 -19.84 21.91 -4.00
C PHE A 711 -19.21 22.49 -5.25
N ALA A 712 -18.28 21.78 -5.87
CA ALA A 712 -17.54 22.31 -7.02
C ALA A 712 -17.53 21.36 -8.22
N ASP A 713 -17.47 21.91 -9.42
CA ASP A 713 -17.21 21.15 -10.63
C ASP A 713 -18.16 19.95 -10.87
N ASN A 714 -19.39 20.01 -10.36
CA ASN A 714 -20.40 18.97 -10.61
C ASN A 714 -21.22 19.31 -11.88
N VAL A 715 -21.64 18.28 -12.62
CA VAL A 715 -22.64 18.38 -13.69
C VAL A 715 -23.98 17.87 -13.16
N VAL A 716 -25.02 18.69 -13.23
CA VAL A 716 -26.38 18.32 -12.83
C VAL A 716 -27.35 18.66 -13.96
N THR A 717 -28.04 17.66 -14.50
CA THR A 717 -29.07 17.86 -15.53
C THR A 717 -30.27 16.96 -15.26
N GLY A 718 -31.47 17.46 -15.57
CA GLY A 718 -32.69 16.71 -15.34
C GLY A 718 -33.95 17.46 -15.75
N SER A 719 -35.03 16.72 -15.97
CA SER A 719 -36.30 17.26 -16.50
C SER A 719 -37.33 17.69 -15.45
N GLN A 720 -37.06 17.45 -14.16
CA GLN A 720 -37.98 17.73 -13.06
C GLN A 720 -37.26 18.19 -11.78
N GLY A 721 -38.01 18.82 -10.87
CA GLY A 721 -37.52 19.17 -9.53
C GLY A 721 -36.51 20.32 -9.51
N LYS A 722 -35.72 20.36 -8.45
CA LYS A 722 -34.59 21.28 -8.30
C LYS A 722 -33.30 20.50 -8.49
N LEU A 723 -32.43 20.96 -9.38
CA LEU A 723 -31.14 20.33 -9.63
C LEU A 723 -30.22 20.41 -8.39
N ILE A 724 -30.15 21.58 -7.77
CA ILE A 724 -29.48 21.78 -6.49
C ILE A 724 -30.52 22.34 -5.51
N ASN A 725 -30.83 21.60 -4.46
CA ASN A 725 -31.91 21.92 -3.54
C ASN A 725 -31.39 22.17 -2.13
N GLU A 726 -31.15 23.45 -1.81
CA GLU A 726 -30.95 23.90 -0.44
C GLU A 726 -32.27 23.84 0.33
N ARG A 727 -32.58 22.67 0.91
CA ARG A 727 -33.73 22.47 1.81
C ARG A 727 -33.57 23.27 3.09
N LYS A 728 -32.32 23.42 3.53
CA LYS A 728 -31.89 24.43 4.51
C LYS A 728 -30.67 25.14 3.95
N THR A 729 -30.62 26.45 4.13
CA THR A 729 -29.47 27.26 3.69
C THR A 729 -28.22 26.82 4.44
N PRO A 730 -27.20 26.29 3.74
CA PRO A 730 -25.97 25.86 4.39
C PRO A 730 -25.16 27.07 4.87
N VAL A 731 -24.38 26.88 5.93
CA VAL A 731 -23.53 27.93 6.51
C VAL A 731 -22.16 27.88 5.84
N ASN A 732 -21.71 29.01 5.28
CA ASN A 732 -20.40 29.13 4.63
C ASN A 732 -20.10 28.08 3.54
N ALA A 733 -21.14 27.59 2.85
CA ALA A 733 -20.91 26.68 1.73
C ALA A 733 -20.24 27.40 0.56
N THR A 734 -19.28 26.72 -0.06
CA THR A 734 -18.59 27.20 -1.27
C THR A 734 -19.17 26.50 -2.48
N TYR A 735 -19.54 27.30 -3.50
CA TYR A 735 -19.95 26.81 -4.80
C TYR A 735 -18.99 27.33 -5.86
N ALA A 736 -18.47 26.47 -6.73
CA ALA A 736 -17.50 26.85 -7.76
C ALA A 736 -17.63 25.97 -9.02
N GLY A 737 -17.58 26.56 -10.22
CA GLY A 737 -17.42 25.81 -11.48
C GLY A 737 -18.57 24.89 -11.94
N ASN A 738 -19.58 24.61 -11.10
CA ASN A 738 -20.66 23.67 -11.39
C ASN A 738 -21.44 24.04 -12.66
N ILE A 739 -21.92 23.02 -13.38
CA ILE A 739 -22.92 23.16 -14.46
C ILE A 739 -24.26 22.61 -13.97
N ALA A 740 -25.32 23.41 -14.07
CA ALA A 740 -26.68 23.00 -13.78
C ALA A 740 -27.60 23.33 -14.96
N TRP A 741 -28.07 22.29 -15.67
CA TRP A 741 -28.89 22.44 -16.87
C TRP A 741 -30.31 21.88 -16.65
N PRO A 742 -31.28 22.73 -16.28
CA PRO A 742 -32.65 22.28 -16.14
C PRO A 742 -33.29 22.08 -17.52
N THR A 743 -33.92 20.94 -17.73
CA THR A 743 -34.81 20.69 -18.87
C THR A 743 -36.24 20.52 -18.37
N GLY A 744 -37.23 20.46 -19.28
CA GLY A 744 -38.62 20.22 -18.90
C GLY A 744 -39.14 21.22 -17.87
N SER A 745 -39.58 20.72 -16.70
CA SER A 745 -40.09 21.52 -15.59
C SER A 745 -39.07 21.75 -14.48
N ALA A 746 -37.82 21.29 -14.64
CA ALA A 746 -36.78 21.48 -13.66
C ALA A 746 -36.40 22.94 -13.48
N THR A 747 -35.81 23.24 -12.33
CA THR A 747 -35.14 24.53 -12.05
C THR A 747 -33.76 24.27 -11.45
N VAL A 748 -32.85 25.24 -11.56
CA VAL A 748 -31.52 25.14 -10.93
C VAL A 748 -31.63 24.95 -9.41
N GLY A 749 -32.59 25.63 -8.77
CA GLY A 749 -32.92 25.47 -7.35
C GLY A 749 -32.11 26.35 -6.38
N VAL A 750 -31.00 26.93 -6.82
CA VAL A 750 -30.20 27.92 -6.08
C VAL A 750 -29.95 29.18 -6.90
N ALA A 751 -29.76 30.32 -6.24
CA ALA A 751 -29.35 31.59 -6.85
C ALA A 751 -27.89 31.88 -6.50
N LYS A 752 -26.95 31.56 -7.41
CA LYS A 752 -25.51 31.77 -7.23
C LYS A 752 -24.93 32.54 -8.43
N PRO A 753 -23.79 33.24 -8.29
CA PRO A 753 -23.10 33.85 -9.42
C PRO A 753 -22.71 32.82 -10.49
N THR A 754 -22.54 33.26 -11.74
CA THR A 754 -22.19 32.38 -12.87
C THR A 754 -20.88 31.61 -12.67
N ALA A 755 -19.89 32.21 -11.98
CA ALA A 755 -18.63 31.52 -11.65
C ALA A 755 -18.83 30.35 -10.66
N ALA A 756 -19.93 30.36 -9.91
CA ALA A 756 -20.28 29.32 -8.95
C ALA A 756 -21.18 28.23 -9.55
N VAL A 757 -22.19 28.65 -10.33
CA VAL A 757 -23.13 27.76 -11.04
C VAL A 757 -23.42 28.34 -12.42
N ARG A 758 -23.00 27.63 -13.47
CA ARG A 758 -23.28 27.95 -14.87
C ARG A 758 -24.56 27.24 -15.31
N VAL A 759 -25.48 28.00 -15.90
CA VAL A 759 -26.72 27.46 -16.49
C VAL A 759 -26.51 27.32 -17.99
N VAL A 760 -25.94 26.20 -18.39
CA VAL A 760 -25.57 25.89 -19.78
C VAL A 760 -25.72 24.40 -20.02
N ASP A 761 -26.15 24.00 -21.21
CA ASP A 761 -26.25 22.60 -21.59
C ASP A 761 -24.86 21.93 -21.55
N PRO A 762 -24.62 20.91 -20.70
CA PRO A 762 -23.35 20.20 -20.67
C PRO A 762 -23.08 19.36 -21.92
N LEU A 763 -24.02 19.28 -22.87
CA LEU A 763 -23.90 18.49 -24.09
C LEU A 763 -23.46 17.05 -23.83
N LEU A 764 -24.03 16.43 -22.79
CA LEU A 764 -23.75 15.03 -22.49
C LEU A 764 -24.27 14.11 -23.60
N ALA A 765 -23.50 13.10 -23.97
CA ALA A 765 -23.85 12.10 -24.97
C ALA A 765 -23.84 10.69 -24.37
N ARG A 766 -24.81 9.85 -24.76
CA ARG A 766 -24.85 8.46 -24.33
C ARG A 766 -23.65 7.68 -24.89
N ALA A 767 -22.90 7.03 -24.02
CA ALA A 767 -21.76 6.18 -24.36
C ALA A 767 -21.85 4.86 -23.56
N GLY A 768 -22.38 3.82 -24.17
CA GLY A 768 -22.68 2.56 -23.47
C GLY A 768 -23.78 2.75 -22.41
N GLN A 769 -23.47 2.40 -21.16
CA GLN A 769 -24.41 2.44 -20.04
C GLN A 769 -24.53 3.82 -19.35
N VAL A 770 -23.64 4.77 -19.66
CA VAL A 770 -23.56 6.08 -19.00
C VAL A 770 -23.57 7.21 -20.02
N HIS A 771 -23.80 8.44 -19.55
CA HIS A 771 -23.61 9.66 -20.32
C HIS A 771 -22.21 10.25 -20.04
N ARG A 772 -21.54 10.66 -21.10
CA ARG A 772 -20.20 11.28 -21.09
C ARG A 772 -20.22 12.66 -21.72
N ILE A 773 -19.16 13.43 -21.54
CA ILE A 773 -18.99 14.76 -22.11
C ILE A 773 -18.92 14.65 -23.64
N GLY A 774 -19.91 15.24 -24.31
CA GLY A 774 -19.99 15.24 -25.77
C GLY A 774 -19.09 16.28 -26.44
N ALA A 775 -19.06 16.24 -27.77
CA ALA A 775 -18.26 17.16 -28.56
C ALA A 775 -18.71 18.63 -28.37
N GLY A 776 -17.76 19.51 -28.09
CA GLY A 776 -18.01 20.95 -27.90
C GLY A 776 -18.67 21.30 -26.56
N SER A 777 -18.74 20.34 -25.63
CA SER A 777 -19.30 20.57 -24.31
C SER A 777 -18.64 21.75 -23.58
N PRO A 778 -19.42 22.61 -22.91
CA PRO A 778 -18.89 23.67 -22.06
C PRO A 778 -18.31 23.14 -20.74
N ALA A 779 -18.34 21.82 -20.48
CA ALA A 779 -17.69 21.20 -19.34
C ALA A 779 -16.18 21.05 -19.54
N VAL A 780 -15.73 20.98 -20.79
CA VAL A 780 -14.33 20.68 -21.15
C VAL A 780 -13.38 21.78 -20.68
N ASP A 781 -12.32 21.41 -19.95
CA ASP A 781 -11.25 22.29 -19.44
C ASP A 781 -11.75 23.51 -18.64
N THR A 782 -12.93 23.41 -18.02
CA THR A 782 -13.57 24.54 -17.33
C THR A 782 -13.80 24.33 -15.84
N GLY A 783 -13.38 23.19 -15.29
CA GLY A 783 -13.42 22.94 -13.87
C GLY A 783 -12.35 23.73 -13.12
N THR A 784 -12.56 23.91 -11.82
CA THR A 784 -11.70 24.75 -10.98
C THR A 784 -10.39 24.08 -10.57
N GLY A 785 -10.27 22.75 -10.67
CA GLY A 785 -9.00 22.01 -10.59
C GLY A 785 -8.29 22.03 -9.25
N ALA A 786 -8.88 22.62 -8.20
CA ALA A 786 -8.23 22.87 -6.92
C ALA A 786 -8.20 21.64 -5.97
N HIS A 787 -8.40 20.43 -6.49
CA HIS A 787 -8.65 19.23 -5.70
C HIS A 787 -7.60 18.14 -5.96
N ALA A 788 -6.42 18.25 -5.32
CA ALA A 788 -5.27 17.36 -5.52
C ALA A 788 -5.53 15.86 -5.28
N PHE A 789 -6.61 15.50 -4.58
CA PHE A 789 -7.00 14.10 -4.37
C PHE A 789 -7.88 13.52 -5.50
N VAL A 790 -8.24 14.33 -6.51
CA VAL A 790 -8.99 13.91 -7.70
C VAL A 790 -7.98 13.76 -8.85
N THR A 791 -7.35 12.59 -8.94
CA THR A 791 -6.24 12.33 -9.87
C THR A 791 -6.68 11.75 -11.22
N ASP A 792 -7.84 11.12 -11.25
CA ASP A 792 -8.46 10.52 -12.43
C ASP A 792 -9.97 10.80 -12.44
N ASP A 793 -10.69 10.22 -13.38
CA ASP A 793 -12.13 10.37 -13.57
C ASP A 793 -12.89 9.04 -13.30
N MET A 794 -14.20 9.00 -13.57
CA MET A 794 -15.03 7.80 -13.36
C MET A 794 -14.61 6.62 -14.24
N ASP A 795 -13.96 6.87 -15.38
CA ASP A 795 -13.45 5.88 -16.32
C ASP A 795 -12.01 5.44 -16.02
N GLY A 796 -11.36 6.08 -15.04
CA GLY A 796 -9.97 5.87 -14.68
C GLY A 796 -8.97 6.49 -15.65
N GLN A 797 -9.40 7.51 -16.38
CA GLN A 797 -8.56 8.36 -17.20
C GLN A 797 -7.99 9.48 -16.34
N ALA A 798 -6.68 9.73 -16.46
CA ALA A 798 -6.01 10.77 -15.69
C ALA A 798 -6.55 12.16 -16.03
N ARG A 799 -6.72 13.02 -15.02
CA ARG A 799 -7.09 14.43 -15.20
C ARG A 799 -5.84 15.27 -15.41
N THR A 800 -5.35 15.32 -16.65
CA THR A 800 -4.12 16.05 -17.02
C THR A 800 -4.45 17.36 -17.75
N GLY A 801 -4.04 18.50 -17.19
CA GLY A 801 -4.23 19.80 -17.83
C GLY A 801 -5.40 20.59 -17.22
N GLY A 802 -6.24 21.16 -18.07
CA GLY A 802 -7.52 21.71 -17.61
C GLY A 802 -8.41 20.56 -17.18
N VAL A 803 -9.08 20.67 -16.04
CA VAL A 803 -9.97 19.60 -15.58
C VAL A 803 -11.38 19.84 -16.10
N ASP A 804 -12.07 18.76 -16.45
CA ASP A 804 -13.46 18.83 -16.86
C ASP A 804 -14.41 18.92 -15.65
N VAL A 805 -15.55 19.57 -15.86
CA VAL A 805 -16.66 19.58 -14.91
C VAL A 805 -17.45 18.27 -15.05
N GLY A 806 -17.71 17.61 -13.92
CA GLY A 806 -18.40 16.32 -13.86
C GLY A 806 -17.45 15.15 -13.61
N ALA A 807 -18.03 13.95 -13.56
CA ALA A 807 -17.34 12.71 -13.24
C ALA A 807 -16.49 12.15 -14.38
N ASP A 808 -16.77 12.57 -15.62
CA ASP A 808 -16.04 12.23 -16.83
C ASP A 808 -14.94 13.27 -17.08
N GLU A 809 -13.79 12.82 -17.55
CA GLU A 809 -12.76 13.66 -18.16
C GLU A 809 -12.72 13.31 -19.64
N ARG A 810 -12.95 14.27 -20.53
CA ARG A 810 -13.03 13.99 -21.96
C ARG A 810 -11.67 13.61 -22.51
N SER A 811 -11.40 12.31 -22.54
CA SER A 811 -10.15 11.75 -23.03
C SER A 811 -10.37 10.80 -24.20
N SER A 812 -9.32 10.64 -25.02
CA SER A 812 -9.22 9.53 -25.98
C SER A 812 -8.53 8.29 -25.38
N ALA A 813 -8.04 8.38 -24.14
CA ALA A 813 -7.45 7.24 -23.46
C ALA A 813 -8.49 6.12 -23.25
N PRO A 814 -8.10 4.83 -23.26
CA PRO A 814 -9.04 3.76 -22.95
C PRO A 814 -9.64 3.93 -21.54
N ALA A 815 -10.95 3.76 -21.42
CA ALA A 815 -11.59 3.64 -20.11
C ALA A 815 -11.15 2.33 -19.46
N THR A 816 -10.62 2.40 -18.23
CA THR A 816 -10.22 1.25 -17.41
C THR A 816 -11.30 0.86 -16.40
N ARG A 817 -12.31 1.72 -16.23
CA ARG A 817 -13.48 1.50 -15.37
C ARG A 817 -14.76 1.70 -16.16
N SER A 818 -15.79 0.96 -15.77
CA SER A 818 -17.13 1.10 -16.32
C SER A 818 -18.15 0.53 -15.33
N PRO A 819 -19.45 0.80 -15.48
CA PRO A 819 -20.46 0.15 -14.65
C PRO A 819 -20.36 -1.37 -14.75
N LEU A 820 -20.15 -2.01 -13.60
CA LEU A 820 -19.97 -3.44 -13.47
C LEU A 820 -21.25 -4.20 -13.85
N ASN A 821 -21.04 -5.40 -14.35
CA ASN A 821 -22.05 -6.40 -14.63
C ASN A 821 -21.66 -7.74 -14.01
N ALA A 822 -22.56 -8.73 -14.06
CA ALA A 822 -22.35 -10.02 -13.41
C ALA A 822 -21.12 -10.81 -13.90
N ALA A 823 -20.55 -10.49 -15.06
CA ALA A 823 -19.31 -11.11 -15.55
C ALA A 823 -18.03 -10.49 -14.95
N ASP A 824 -18.12 -9.27 -14.42
CA ASP A 824 -16.97 -8.55 -13.85
C ASP A 824 -16.76 -8.88 -12.35
N VAL A 825 -17.72 -9.57 -11.73
CA VAL A 825 -17.75 -9.86 -10.30
C VAL A 825 -18.18 -11.30 -10.00
N GLY A 826 -18.04 -11.72 -8.75
CA GLY A 826 -18.47 -13.02 -8.28
C GLY A 826 -17.49 -14.15 -8.61
N PRO A 827 -17.88 -15.41 -8.37
CA PRO A 827 -16.94 -16.53 -8.31
C PRO A 827 -16.16 -16.81 -9.59
N ASP A 828 -16.75 -16.46 -10.73
CA ASP A 828 -16.23 -16.76 -12.05
C ASP A 828 -15.61 -15.55 -12.75
N ALA A 829 -15.60 -14.39 -12.10
CA ALA A 829 -14.89 -13.22 -12.62
C ALA A 829 -13.36 -13.48 -12.67
N PRO A 830 -12.64 -12.82 -13.61
CA PRO A 830 -11.22 -13.04 -13.88
C PRO A 830 -10.31 -13.05 -12.64
#